data_AF-A0A2G6J253-F1
#
_entry.id   AF-A0A2G6J253-F1
#
_cell.length_a   1.000
_cell.length_b   1.000
_cell.length_c   1.000
_cell.angle_alpha   90.00
_cell.angle_beta   90.00
_cell.angle_gamma   90.00
#
_symmetry.space_group_name_H-M   'P 1'
#
loop_
_entity.id
_entity.type
_entity.pdbx_description
1 polymer ?
#
loop_
_entity_poly.entity_id
_entity_poly.type
_entity_poly.pdbx_seq_one_letter_code
_entity_poly.pdbx_strand_id
1 'polypeptide(L)'
;MSAHLSTWISEHLTRDFASPVILRRAKRSHAMGQVLSVERLDDGEMVAQVEGTGLSPWVVRVRIEAGQLVHHCGCAYTRGPCKHVVSALLAYRDKVEDGEIVERDGGGDAGATARLDASSPPRAVVRWASERGVLPWLDAPVAAIPPLLKERAAPPREYHDRHGSRLFDLLDRRRPGILGSDALVGDILRFLEQRAEADARWRAGRDPAAWRAGDDDRVAPVVARLHGLRAALLETDAEPREPQARGGVDVAIERWPTALRLTLRPAPWADTLPAYQREGLTVAHAVVVPLVVGDVRLEGSGASGPAAGTLLLEAIEHALAILTQPEHEAIAARVRRELATPMWRRALEALHGAADAARGEVFASDDRGALGWRVTASGDGHGVEGLEPVLVRPAKRGDGVVLRSLSAQTLAADHRRWPHPGDRAALGLMAGGPWYEGHEPLRAALRRLVGHPRVFLRADKARVEVRAAELAQAVRAEADGEGALELGFELDGRWLDAAAVRAMVAAQDVALWVDREREALQVIDVAPELHGVLAAIDEFGAILPVEAVPGYLEYATSVSGRSPLRLPSSLAGAAVKAERDVTLRLEATAGGRLTATLVTRPMAGGASERPGQGPRVLYGRIDGEVVHCERELDAEVAAAEAVAARLRLAERPPFEPFGWIITELDEALALLADARVAGIPTEWAGEARWRVAGSVGASDLRIELTGGGRDWFSLRGAATLGEVEVPLEAMLRAIRERRRFVRVDEGLWVELDARLRRRLAPVAVSREEGRVAAVAA
;
A
#
# COMPACT_ATOMS: atom_id res chain seq x y z
N MET A 1 38.91 -29.89 -26.59
CA MET A 1 39.23 -30.95 -25.61
C MET A 1 37.91 -31.49 -25.11
N SER A 2 37.63 -32.76 -25.37
CA SER A 2 36.47 -33.46 -24.80
C SER A 2 36.67 -33.47 -23.28
N ALA A 3 35.90 -32.68 -22.54
CA ALA A 3 36.00 -32.68 -21.09
C ALA A 3 35.25 -33.91 -20.59
N HIS A 4 35.99 -34.94 -20.18
CA HIS A 4 35.41 -36.11 -19.55
C HIS A 4 34.60 -35.71 -18.31
N LEU A 5 33.48 -36.42 -18.08
CA LEU A 5 32.56 -36.07 -17.01
C LEU A 5 33.22 -36.26 -15.63
N SER A 6 34.08 -37.28 -15.49
CA SER A 6 34.88 -37.47 -14.27
C SER A 6 35.86 -36.31 -13.98
N THR A 7 36.48 -35.75 -15.01
CA THR A 7 37.39 -34.61 -14.91
C THR A 7 36.63 -33.35 -14.51
N TRP A 8 35.48 -33.09 -15.17
CA TRP A 8 34.62 -31.96 -14.83
C TRP A 8 34.14 -32.04 -13.37
N ILE A 9 33.71 -33.21 -12.90
CA ILE A 9 33.27 -33.43 -11.52
C ILE A 9 34.41 -33.10 -10.53
N SER A 10 35.63 -33.55 -10.83
CA SER A 10 36.79 -33.35 -9.94
C SER A 10 37.21 -31.89 -9.84
N GLU A 11 37.09 -31.13 -10.92
CA GLU A 11 37.47 -29.72 -10.99
C GLU A 11 36.37 -28.77 -10.52
N HIS A 12 35.09 -29.09 -10.75
CA HIS A 12 33.98 -28.13 -10.66
C HIS A 12 32.89 -28.48 -9.63
N LEU A 13 32.89 -29.68 -9.03
CA LEU A 13 31.89 -30.06 -8.01
C LEU A 13 32.20 -29.44 -6.62
N THR A 14 32.21 -28.10 -6.56
CA THR A 14 32.52 -27.29 -5.37
C THR A 14 31.25 -26.75 -4.69
N ARG A 15 31.40 -25.92 -3.65
CA ARG A 15 30.27 -25.24 -2.94
C ARG A 15 29.47 -24.28 -3.83
N ASP A 16 30.02 -23.89 -4.98
CA ASP A 16 29.39 -22.94 -5.90
C ASP A 16 28.46 -23.64 -6.90
N PHE A 17 28.68 -24.92 -7.18
CA PHE A 17 27.81 -25.72 -8.06
C PHE A 17 26.48 -26.09 -7.40
N ALA A 18 26.50 -26.44 -6.12
CA ALA A 18 25.31 -26.77 -5.35
C ALA A 18 25.45 -26.27 -3.92
N SER A 19 24.34 -25.83 -3.31
CA SER A 19 24.39 -25.26 -1.96
C SER A 19 25.02 -26.22 -0.94
N PRO A 20 25.68 -25.70 0.13
CA PRO A 20 26.33 -26.54 1.15
C PRO A 20 25.40 -27.58 1.80
N VAL A 21 24.10 -27.29 1.88
CA VAL A 21 23.08 -28.21 2.39
C VAL A 21 22.81 -29.34 1.40
N ILE A 22 22.72 -29.04 0.10
CA ILE A 22 22.53 -30.03 -0.95
C ILE A 22 23.76 -30.93 -1.07
N LEU A 23 24.98 -30.38 -1.09
CA LEU A 23 26.21 -31.15 -1.11
C LEU A 23 26.32 -32.11 0.09
N ARG A 24 25.98 -31.65 1.29
CA ARG A 24 26.00 -32.50 2.50
C ARG A 24 24.99 -33.64 2.42
N ARG A 25 23.77 -33.34 1.93
CA ARG A 25 22.71 -34.35 1.76
C ARG A 25 23.05 -35.35 0.66
N ALA A 26 23.64 -34.90 -0.44
CA ALA A 26 24.08 -35.74 -1.55
C ALA A 26 25.20 -36.69 -1.12
N LYS A 27 26.23 -36.18 -0.42
CA LYS A 27 27.31 -37.02 0.14
C LYS A 27 26.79 -38.08 1.10
N ARG A 28 25.80 -37.73 1.93
CA ARG A 28 25.14 -38.68 2.83
C ARG A 28 24.34 -39.74 2.06
N SER A 29 23.63 -39.32 1.01
CA SER A 29 22.83 -40.21 0.15
C SER A 29 23.70 -41.22 -0.59
N HIS A 30 24.81 -40.74 -1.16
CA HIS A 30 25.83 -41.56 -1.79
C HIS A 30 26.46 -42.57 -0.82
N ALA A 31 26.91 -42.11 0.36
CA ALA A 31 27.47 -42.98 1.39
C ALA A 31 26.48 -44.02 1.95
N MET A 32 25.18 -43.79 1.81
CA MET A 32 24.12 -44.72 2.21
C MET A 32 23.75 -45.71 1.10
N GLY A 33 24.43 -45.70 -0.06
CA GLY A 33 24.15 -46.60 -1.17
C GLY A 33 22.83 -46.31 -1.88
N GLN A 34 22.31 -45.07 -1.77
CA GLN A 34 21.01 -44.70 -2.35
C GLN A 34 21.05 -44.49 -3.86
N VAL A 35 22.23 -44.58 -4.49
CA VAL A 35 22.35 -44.60 -5.96
C VAL A 35 22.28 -46.06 -6.41
N LEU A 36 21.12 -46.45 -6.95
CA LEU A 36 20.81 -47.84 -7.28
C LEU A 36 21.48 -48.30 -8.58
N SER A 37 21.66 -47.38 -9.53
CA SER A 37 22.40 -47.64 -10.77
C SER A 37 22.99 -46.35 -11.32
N VAL A 38 24.12 -46.47 -12.02
CA VAL A 38 24.75 -45.41 -12.79
C VAL A 38 25.35 -46.04 -14.04
N GLU A 39 25.00 -45.51 -15.20
CA GLU A 39 25.46 -45.99 -16.50
C GLU A 39 25.86 -44.80 -17.39
N ARG A 40 26.84 -44.99 -18.26
CA ARG A 40 27.19 -44.04 -19.33
C ARG A 40 26.56 -44.52 -20.64
N LEU A 41 25.96 -43.61 -21.39
CA LEU A 41 25.44 -43.83 -22.73
C LEU A 41 26.52 -43.52 -23.78
N ASP A 42 26.34 -44.07 -24.98
CA ASP A 42 27.30 -43.96 -26.10
C ASP A 42 27.44 -42.52 -26.63
N ASP A 43 26.47 -41.65 -26.38
CA ASP A 43 26.47 -40.22 -26.70
C ASP A 43 27.19 -39.36 -25.64
N GLY A 44 27.77 -39.99 -24.61
CA GLY A 44 28.46 -39.32 -23.52
C GLY A 44 27.56 -38.87 -22.36
N GLU A 45 26.25 -39.11 -22.42
CA GLU A 45 25.32 -38.82 -21.33
C GLU A 45 25.38 -39.88 -20.22
N MET A 46 25.37 -39.44 -18.96
CA MET A 46 25.24 -40.28 -17.79
C MET A 46 23.76 -40.39 -17.41
N VAL A 47 23.31 -41.61 -17.11
CA VAL A 47 21.98 -41.87 -16.53
C VAL A 47 22.13 -42.65 -15.23
N ALA A 48 21.39 -42.23 -14.19
CA ALA A 48 21.42 -42.87 -12.88
C ALA A 48 20.02 -42.99 -12.27
N GLN A 49 19.84 -43.98 -11.41
CA GLN A 49 18.67 -44.12 -10.55
C GLN A 49 19.06 -43.85 -9.10
N VAL A 50 18.36 -42.91 -8.45
CA VAL A 50 18.67 -42.49 -7.08
C VAL A 50 17.42 -42.58 -6.21
N GLU A 51 17.50 -43.36 -5.15
CA GLU A 51 16.45 -43.51 -4.15
C GLU A 51 16.23 -42.21 -3.37
N GLY A 52 14.96 -41.86 -3.15
CA GLY A 52 14.56 -40.61 -2.51
C GLY A 52 13.30 -40.76 -1.68
N THR A 53 12.71 -39.65 -1.27
CA THR A 53 11.47 -39.63 -0.47
C THR A 53 10.20 -39.95 -1.27
N GLY A 54 10.33 -40.26 -2.56
CA GLY A 54 9.23 -40.66 -3.42
C GLY A 54 8.95 -42.16 -3.30
N LEU A 55 7.79 -42.60 -3.80
CA LEU A 55 7.42 -44.02 -3.87
C LEU A 55 8.31 -44.84 -4.82
N SER A 56 9.25 -44.19 -5.50
CA SER A 56 10.13 -44.81 -6.48
C SER A 56 11.44 -44.04 -6.69
N PRO A 57 12.51 -44.69 -7.18
CA PRO A 57 13.79 -44.05 -7.45
C PRO A 57 13.66 -42.98 -8.55
N TRP A 58 14.34 -41.86 -8.37
CA TRP A 58 14.40 -40.76 -9.33
C TRP A 58 15.40 -41.08 -10.43
N VAL A 59 15.01 -40.83 -11.69
CA VAL A 59 15.94 -40.86 -12.82
C VAL A 59 16.68 -39.53 -12.88
N VAL A 60 18.00 -39.63 -12.98
CA VAL A 60 18.93 -38.51 -13.15
C VAL A 60 19.64 -38.69 -14.47
N ARG A 61 19.69 -37.63 -15.29
CA ARG A 61 20.47 -37.59 -16.53
C ARG A 61 21.44 -36.41 -16.48
N VAL A 62 22.67 -36.60 -16.94
CA VAL A 62 23.69 -35.57 -16.92
C VAL A 62 24.61 -35.70 -18.13
N ARG A 63 24.88 -34.59 -18.83
CA ARG A 63 25.89 -34.52 -19.89
C ARG A 63 26.67 -33.22 -19.83
N ILE A 64 27.79 -33.16 -20.56
CA ILE A 64 28.56 -31.92 -20.74
C ILE A 64 28.26 -31.37 -22.13
N GLU A 65 27.82 -30.12 -22.17
CA GLU A 65 27.59 -29.36 -23.40
C GLU A 65 28.35 -28.05 -23.34
N ALA A 66 29.17 -27.77 -24.35
CA ALA A 66 29.97 -26.54 -24.44
C ALA A 66 30.77 -26.22 -23.14
N GLY A 67 31.23 -27.25 -22.42
CA GLY A 67 31.99 -27.11 -21.17
C GLY A 67 31.14 -26.91 -19.90
N GLN A 68 29.80 -26.91 -20.02
CA GLN A 68 28.87 -26.79 -18.90
C GLN A 68 28.12 -28.10 -18.63
N LEU A 69 27.77 -28.32 -17.36
CA LEU A 69 27.03 -29.51 -16.95
C LEU A 69 25.52 -29.30 -17.10
N VAL A 70 24.93 -30.00 -18.06
CA VAL A 70 23.48 -30.06 -18.24
C VAL A 70 22.95 -31.27 -17.49
N HIS A 71 21.91 -31.07 -16.67
CA HIS A 71 21.36 -32.13 -15.84
C HIS A 71 19.84 -32.09 -15.80
N HIS A 72 19.23 -33.25 -15.66
CA HIS A 72 17.81 -33.46 -15.44
C HIS A 72 17.61 -34.41 -14.27
N CYS A 73 16.65 -34.12 -13.40
CA CYS A 73 16.20 -35.06 -12.38
C CYS A 73 14.69 -35.00 -12.24
N GLY A 74 14.04 -36.16 -12.25
CA GLY A 74 12.59 -36.27 -12.12
C GLY A 74 12.02 -35.87 -10.74
N CYS A 75 12.85 -35.42 -9.79
CA CYS A 75 12.40 -35.04 -8.46
C CYS A 75 11.75 -33.64 -8.42
N ALA A 76 10.91 -33.39 -7.43
CA ALA A 76 10.19 -32.12 -7.26
C ALA A 76 11.07 -30.89 -6.91
N TYR A 77 12.40 -31.00 -6.91
CA TYR A 77 13.30 -29.88 -6.62
C TYR A 77 13.71 -29.14 -7.89
N THR A 78 13.37 -27.86 -7.99
CA THR A 78 13.51 -27.05 -9.21
C THR A 78 14.49 -25.88 -9.10
N ARG A 79 15.13 -25.67 -7.93
CA ARG A 79 15.99 -24.51 -7.64
C ARG A 79 17.49 -24.81 -7.88
N GLY A 80 17.82 -25.43 -9.01
CA GLY A 80 19.18 -25.85 -9.38
C GLY A 80 19.46 -27.34 -9.12
N PRO A 81 20.73 -27.79 -9.13
CA PRO A 81 21.08 -29.20 -9.02
C PRO A 81 20.64 -29.76 -7.66
N CYS A 82 19.79 -30.77 -7.71
CA CYS A 82 19.25 -31.40 -6.52
C CYS A 82 20.24 -32.38 -5.89
N LYS A 83 19.94 -32.89 -4.68
CA LYS A 83 20.79 -33.88 -4.01
C LYS A 83 20.97 -35.17 -4.82
N HIS A 84 19.99 -35.56 -5.65
CA HIS A 84 20.05 -36.77 -6.46
C HIS A 84 21.01 -36.60 -7.64
N VAL A 85 21.01 -35.43 -8.29
CA VAL A 85 21.97 -35.10 -9.36
C VAL A 85 23.40 -35.18 -8.82
N VAL A 86 23.65 -34.51 -7.69
CA VAL A 86 24.97 -34.51 -7.07
C VAL A 86 25.37 -35.92 -6.59
N SER A 87 24.43 -36.69 -6.03
CA SER A 87 24.71 -38.07 -5.59
C SER A 87 25.06 -38.99 -6.76
N ALA A 88 24.36 -38.85 -7.89
CA ALA A 88 24.64 -39.61 -9.09
C ALA A 88 26.02 -39.27 -9.69
N LEU A 89 26.40 -37.99 -9.70
CA LEU A 89 27.73 -37.55 -10.15
C LEU A 89 28.85 -38.14 -9.28
N LEU A 90 28.67 -38.18 -7.96
CA LEU A 90 29.64 -38.80 -7.05
C LEU A 90 29.78 -40.30 -7.31
N ALA A 91 28.66 -41.01 -7.46
CA ALA A 91 28.66 -42.44 -7.78
C ALA A 91 29.26 -42.76 -9.16
N TYR A 92 29.07 -41.88 -10.14
CA TYR A 92 29.69 -42.01 -11.45
C TYR A 92 31.21 -41.88 -11.38
N ARG A 93 31.69 -40.84 -10.70
CA ARG A 93 33.13 -40.63 -10.52
C ARG A 93 33.78 -41.83 -9.83
N ASP A 94 33.19 -42.32 -8.74
CA ASP A 94 33.76 -43.45 -8.01
C ASP A 94 33.80 -44.73 -8.89
N LYS A 95 32.76 -44.99 -9.70
CA LYS A 95 32.76 -46.11 -10.68
C LYS A 95 33.77 -45.95 -11.81
N VAL A 96 34.10 -44.72 -12.20
CA VAL A 96 35.18 -44.46 -13.18
C VAL A 96 36.55 -44.69 -12.53
N GLU A 97 36.76 -44.24 -11.28
CA GLU A 97 37.99 -44.46 -10.51
C GLU A 97 38.24 -45.96 -10.24
N ASP A 98 37.19 -46.73 -9.96
CA ASP A 98 37.24 -48.18 -9.74
C ASP A 98 37.38 -49.00 -11.05
N GLY A 99 37.36 -48.32 -12.22
CA GLY A 99 37.49 -48.95 -13.54
C GLY A 99 36.24 -49.68 -14.04
N GLU A 100 35.09 -49.52 -13.38
CA GLU A 100 33.81 -50.10 -13.81
C GLU A 100 33.19 -49.35 -15.01
N ILE A 101 33.50 -48.05 -15.18
CA ILE A 101 33.04 -47.22 -16.30
C ILE A 101 34.25 -46.65 -17.04
N VAL A 102 34.32 -46.83 -18.37
CA VAL A 102 35.44 -46.36 -19.20
C VAL A 102 35.12 -45.07 -19.97
N GLU A 103 35.84 -44.03 -19.59
CA GLU A 103 36.18 -42.78 -20.28
C GLU A 103 36.63 -42.86 -21.76
N ARG A 104 35.78 -43.08 -22.78
CA ARG A 104 36.20 -42.97 -24.20
C ARG A 104 35.82 -41.62 -24.84
N ASP A 105 36.69 -41.16 -25.75
CA ASP A 105 36.49 -39.99 -26.62
C ASP A 105 35.95 -40.42 -27.99
N GLY A 106 34.84 -39.83 -28.42
CA GLY A 106 34.39 -39.85 -29.81
C GLY A 106 32.92 -40.18 -30.00
N GLY A 107 32.25 -39.31 -30.79
CA GLY A 107 30.85 -39.46 -31.17
C GLY A 107 30.56 -40.69 -32.04
N GLY A 108 29.29 -41.07 -32.03
CA GLY A 108 28.73 -42.12 -32.86
C GLY A 108 27.30 -41.76 -33.29
N ASP A 109 27.18 -41.36 -34.54
CA ASP A 109 25.95 -41.46 -35.33
C ASP A 109 25.76 -42.94 -35.74
N ALA A 110 24.57 -43.50 -35.46
CA ALA A 110 23.91 -44.57 -36.21
C ALA A 110 22.63 -45.03 -35.47
N GLY A 111 21.49 -45.07 -36.18
CA GLY A 111 20.42 -46.04 -35.90
C GLY A 111 19.01 -45.55 -35.60
N ALA A 112 18.52 -44.49 -36.25
CA ALA A 112 17.08 -44.22 -36.32
C ALA A 112 16.44 -45.19 -37.33
N THR A 113 15.57 -46.11 -36.88
CA THR A 113 14.48 -46.80 -37.65
C THR A 113 13.90 -48.06 -36.99
N ALA A 114 14.36 -48.50 -35.80
CA ALA A 114 13.77 -49.68 -35.17
C ALA A 114 12.31 -49.43 -34.72
N ARG A 115 11.40 -50.33 -35.11
CA ARG A 115 10.03 -50.38 -34.58
C ARG A 115 10.10 -50.78 -33.11
N LEU A 116 9.44 -50.04 -32.22
CA LEU A 116 9.44 -50.39 -30.80
C LEU A 116 8.55 -51.61 -30.58
N ASP A 117 8.99 -52.53 -29.74
CA ASP A 117 8.21 -53.68 -29.31
C ASP A 117 8.27 -53.85 -27.78
N ALA A 118 7.49 -54.78 -27.25
CA ALA A 118 7.42 -55.03 -25.81
C ALA A 118 8.75 -55.50 -25.19
N SER A 119 9.77 -55.85 -25.99
CA SER A 119 11.12 -56.19 -25.51
C SER A 119 12.08 -55.00 -25.49
N SER A 120 11.68 -53.87 -26.08
CA SER A 120 12.49 -52.67 -26.19
C SER A 120 12.79 -52.07 -24.81
N PRO A 121 14.07 -51.78 -24.49
CA PRO A 121 14.41 -51.23 -23.18
C PRO A 121 13.91 -49.78 -23.04
N PRO A 122 13.56 -49.31 -21.83
CA PRO A 122 13.04 -47.95 -21.61
C PRO A 122 13.89 -46.84 -22.23
N ARG A 123 15.23 -47.00 -22.23
CA ARG A 123 16.18 -46.07 -22.88
C ARG A 123 15.94 -45.91 -24.38
N ALA A 124 15.58 -47.00 -25.08
CA ALA A 124 15.32 -46.96 -26.51
C ALA A 124 13.98 -46.27 -26.81
N VAL A 125 12.97 -46.46 -25.95
CA VAL A 125 11.66 -45.81 -26.07
C VAL A 125 11.78 -44.29 -25.85
N VAL A 126 12.55 -43.86 -24.85
CA VAL A 126 12.79 -42.42 -24.58
C VAL A 126 13.50 -41.76 -25.76
N ARG A 127 14.56 -42.38 -26.27
CA ARG A 127 15.28 -41.89 -27.46
C ARG A 127 14.35 -41.75 -28.66
N TRP A 128 13.61 -42.81 -28.96
CA TRP A 128 12.65 -42.83 -30.07
C TRP A 128 11.55 -41.76 -29.92
N ALA A 129 11.03 -41.55 -28.70
CA ALA A 129 9.98 -40.58 -28.44
C ALA A 129 10.48 -39.14 -28.58
N SER A 130 11.73 -38.88 -28.18
CA SER A 130 12.40 -37.59 -28.39
C SER A 130 12.60 -37.30 -29.88
N GLU A 131 13.16 -38.25 -30.63
CA GLU A 131 13.42 -38.10 -32.07
C GLU A 131 12.14 -37.88 -32.91
N ARG A 132 10.97 -38.27 -32.39
CA ARG A 132 9.67 -38.15 -33.07
C ARG A 132 8.72 -37.11 -32.45
N GLY A 133 9.22 -36.24 -31.56
CA GLY A 133 8.43 -35.13 -31.00
C GLY A 133 7.26 -35.55 -30.08
N VAL A 134 7.24 -36.81 -29.62
CA VAL A 134 6.18 -37.36 -28.75
C VAL A 134 6.62 -37.60 -27.31
N LEU A 135 7.82 -37.12 -26.94
CA LEU A 135 8.37 -37.22 -25.59
C LEU A 135 7.41 -36.77 -24.47
N PRO A 136 6.62 -35.67 -24.59
CA PRO A 136 5.69 -35.26 -23.54
C PRO A 136 4.62 -36.30 -23.20
N TRP A 137 4.30 -37.22 -24.12
CA TRP A 137 3.33 -38.28 -23.87
C TRP A 137 3.84 -39.35 -22.89
N LEU A 138 5.16 -39.46 -22.68
CA LEU A 138 5.72 -40.39 -21.70
C LEU A 138 5.38 -40.02 -20.25
N ASP A 139 5.13 -38.73 -19.99
CA ASP A 139 4.71 -38.21 -18.69
C ASP A 139 3.18 -38.21 -18.50
N ALA A 140 2.40 -38.56 -19.53
CA ALA A 140 0.95 -38.66 -19.43
C ALA A 140 0.55 -39.87 -18.57
N PRO A 141 -0.49 -39.77 -17.72
CA PRO A 141 -1.01 -40.91 -16.97
C PRO A 141 -1.80 -41.84 -17.90
N VAL A 142 -1.93 -43.13 -17.56
CA VAL A 142 -2.81 -44.03 -18.35
C VAL A 142 -4.26 -43.54 -18.37
N ALA A 143 -4.75 -42.96 -17.26
CA ALA A 143 -6.09 -42.37 -17.15
C ALA A 143 -6.42 -41.36 -18.24
N ALA A 144 -5.40 -40.67 -18.76
CA ALA A 144 -5.53 -39.64 -19.80
C ALA A 144 -5.85 -40.19 -21.18
N ILE A 145 -5.67 -41.49 -21.40
CA ILE A 145 -5.70 -42.11 -22.71
C ILE A 145 -6.74 -43.24 -22.66
N PRO A 146 -8.04 -42.91 -22.82
CA PRO A 146 -9.14 -43.86 -22.67
C PRO A 146 -9.01 -45.17 -23.46
N PRO A 147 -8.40 -45.21 -24.66
CA PRO A 147 -8.11 -46.47 -25.35
C PRO A 147 -7.24 -47.44 -24.56
N LEU A 148 -6.30 -46.95 -23.74
CA LEU A 148 -5.38 -47.75 -22.92
C LEU A 148 -6.02 -48.28 -21.62
N LEU A 149 -7.24 -47.84 -21.28
CA LEU A 149 -8.00 -48.26 -20.09
C LEU A 149 -8.90 -49.49 -20.33
N LYS A 150 -8.89 -50.08 -21.53
CA LYS A 150 -9.88 -51.09 -21.94
C LYS A 150 -9.63 -52.51 -21.42
N GLU A 151 -8.55 -52.79 -20.67
CA GLU A 151 -8.36 -54.10 -20.03
C GLU A 151 -9.28 -54.26 -18.80
N ARG A 152 -10.22 -55.21 -18.90
CA ARG A 152 -11.38 -55.34 -18.00
C ARG A 152 -11.20 -56.34 -16.84
N ALA A 153 -9.98 -56.64 -16.41
CA ALA A 153 -9.75 -57.75 -15.46
C ALA A 153 -8.58 -57.58 -14.47
N ALA A 154 -8.18 -56.35 -14.10
CA ALA A 154 -7.23 -56.15 -13.00
C ALA A 154 -7.96 -56.01 -11.64
N PRO A 155 -7.42 -56.53 -10.53
CA PRO A 155 -7.95 -56.28 -9.19
C PRO A 155 -8.04 -54.78 -8.88
N PRO A 156 -9.00 -54.31 -8.05
CA PRO A 156 -9.25 -52.88 -7.83
C PRO A 156 -8.03 -52.04 -7.40
N ARG A 157 -7.09 -52.63 -6.65
CA ARG A 157 -5.83 -51.95 -6.27
C ARG A 157 -4.91 -51.70 -7.46
N GLU A 158 -4.68 -52.71 -8.30
CA GLU A 158 -3.88 -52.56 -9.52
C GLU A 158 -4.53 -51.61 -10.52
N TYR A 159 -5.87 -51.59 -10.58
CA TYR A 159 -6.62 -50.66 -11.41
C TYR A 159 -6.36 -49.19 -11.00
N HIS A 160 -6.38 -48.89 -9.70
CA HIS A 160 -6.13 -47.54 -9.19
C HIS A 160 -4.66 -47.12 -9.32
N ASP A 161 -3.72 -48.03 -9.06
CA ASP A 161 -2.28 -47.76 -9.19
C ASP A 161 -1.89 -47.56 -10.68
N ARG A 162 -2.47 -48.33 -11.61
CA ARG A 162 -2.28 -48.15 -13.06
C ARG A 162 -2.91 -46.85 -13.59
N HIS A 163 -4.07 -46.46 -13.09
CA HIS A 163 -4.78 -45.26 -13.56
C HIS A 163 -3.93 -43.98 -13.42
N GLY A 164 -3.23 -43.82 -12.29
CA GLY A 164 -2.40 -42.65 -12.00
C GLY A 164 -0.92 -42.78 -12.40
N SER A 165 -0.51 -43.94 -12.93
CA SER A 165 0.87 -44.18 -13.34
C SER A 165 1.17 -43.52 -14.69
N ARG A 166 2.38 -42.96 -14.83
CA ARG A 166 2.85 -42.39 -16.10
C ARG A 166 3.12 -43.51 -17.10
N LEU A 167 2.98 -43.22 -18.40
CA LEU A 167 3.34 -44.20 -19.45
C LEU A 167 4.78 -44.68 -19.28
N PHE A 168 5.71 -43.79 -18.92
CA PHE A 168 7.11 -44.14 -18.67
C PHE A 168 7.29 -45.17 -17.54
N ASP A 169 6.57 -45.00 -16.43
CA ASP A 169 6.68 -45.90 -15.27
C ASP A 169 6.23 -47.33 -15.61
N LEU A 170 5.32 -47.49 -16.57
CA LEU A 170 4.82 -48.78 -17.05
C LEU A 170 5.71 -49.46 -18.08
N LEU A 171 6.63 -48.69 -18.68
CA LEU A 171 7.66 -49.21 -19.58
C LEU A 171 8.85 -49.77 -18.79
N ASP A 172 9.09 -49.27 -17.56
CA ASP A 172 10.17 -49.75 -16.68
C ASP A 172 9.75 -50.96 -15.82
N ARG A 173 10.02 -52.17 -16.32
CA ARG A 173 9.64 -53.46 -15.72
C ARG A 173 10.36 -53.82 -14.41
N ARG A 174 11.23 -52.96 -13.89
CA ARG A 174 12.04 -53.24 -12.69
C ARG A 174 11.33 -52.91 -11.37
N ARG A 175 10.13 -52.31 -11.41
CA ARG A 175 9.36 -51.98 -10.18
C ARG A 175 8.37 -53.09 -9.78
N PRO A 176 8.54 -53.74 -8.61
CA PRO A 176 7.59 -54.73 -8.14
C PRO A 176 6.26 -54.08 -7.75
N GLY A 177 5.15 -54.55 -8.33
CA GLY A 177 3.78 -54.13 -8.00
C GLY A 177 3.08 -53.22 -9.02
N ILE A 178 3.81 -52.61 -9.96
CA ILE A 178 3.25 -51.86 -11.09
C ILE A 178 3.70 -52.54 -12.39
N LEU A 179 3.31 -53.80 -12.58
CA LEU A 179 3.58 -54.52 -13.81
C LEU A 179 2.48 -54.20 -14.84
N GLY A 180 2.86 -53.57 -15.95
CA GLY A 180 2.07 -53.58 -17.17
C GLY A 180 2.18 -54.95 -17.83
N SER A 181 1.06 -55.50 -18.29
CA SER A 181 1.06 -56.69 -19.14
C SER A 181 1.86 -56.40 -20.42
N ASP A 182 2.43 -57.43 -21.07
CA ASP A 182 3.04 -57.26 -22.41
C ASP A 182 2.05 -56.62 -23.40
N ALA A 183 0.76 -56.89 -23.23
CA ALA A 183 -0.32 -56.28 -23.97
C ALA A 183 -0.44 -54.77 -23.71
N LEU A 184 -0.43 -54.32 -22.45
CA LEU A 184 -0.50 -52.90 -22.09
C LEU A 184 0.74 -52.14 -22.59
N VAL A 185 1.94 -52.72 -22.44
CA VAL A 185 3.17 -52.14 -23.00
C VAL A 185 3.07 -52.02 -24.53
N GLY A 186 2.59 -53.07 -25.20
CA GLY A 186 2.35 -53.04 -26.64
C GLY A 186 1.33 -51.98 -27.07
N ASP A 187 0.29 -51.76 -26.26
CA ASP A 187 -0.73 -50.73 -26.51
C ASP A 187 -0.18 -49.31 -26.27
N ILE A 188 0.65 -49.11 -25.24
CA ILE A 188 1.37 -47.85 -24.99
C ILE A 188 2.28 -47.51 -26.16
N LEU A 189 3.08 -48.47 -26.63
CA LEU A 189 3.98 -48.28 -27.78
C LEU A 189 3.20 -47.95 -29.05
N ARG A 190 2.09 -48.67 -29.31
CA ARG A 190 1.20 -48.40 -30.46
C ARG A 190 0.56 -47.01 -30.36
N PHE A 191 0.18 -46.58 -29.16
CA PHE A 191 -0.34 -45.24 -28.93
C PHE A 191 0.72 -44.19 -29.27
N LEU A 192 1.96 -44.34 -28.77
CA LEU A 192 3.06 -43.44 -29.08
C LEU A 192 3.37 -43.40 -30.58
N GLU A 193 3.35 -44.55 -31.28
CA GLU A 193 3.47 -44.62 -32.74
C GLU A 193 2.35 -43.83 -33.45
N GLN A 194 1.10 -44.02 -33.05
CA GLN A 194 -0.03 -43.27 -33.61
C GLN A 194 0.07 -41.76 -33.36
N ARG A 195 0.66 -41.35 -32.24
CA ARG A 195 0.93 -39.93 -31.96
C ARG A 195 2.06 -39.40 -32.82
N ALA A 196 3.13 -40.16 -33.02
CA ALA A 196 4.23 -39.76 -33.89
C ALA A 196 3.76 -39.60 -35.35
N GLU A 197 2.90 -40.50 -35.84
CA GLU A 197 2.28 -40.39 -37.16
C GLU A 197 1.30 -39.20 -37.28
N ALA A 198 0.60 -38.87 -36.19
CA ALA A 198 -0.28 -37.70 -36.16
C ALA A 198 0.51 -36.39 -36.17
N ASP A 199 1.56 -36.29 -35.34
CA ASP A 199 2.47 -35.14 -35.30
C ASP A 199 3.17 -34.94 -36.64
N ALA A 200 3.68 -36.02 -37.26
CA ALA A 200 4.30 -35.95 -38.58
C ALA A 200 3.33 -35.48 -39.68
N ARG A 201 2.09 -35.99 -39.70
CA ARG A 201 1.05 -35.52 -40.64
C ARG A 201 0.68 -34.06 -40.41
N TRP A 202 0.56 -33.66 -39.14
CA TRP A 202 0.26 -32.28 -38.79
C TRP A 202 1.39 -31.33 -39.22
N ARG A 203 2.66 -31.69 -38.96
CA ARG A 203 3.83 -30.92 -39.41
C ARG A 203 3.91 -30.83 -40.93
N ALA A 204 3.64 -31.92 -41.65
CA ALA A 204 3.67 -31.95 -43.13
C ALA A 204 2.53 -31.13 -43.78
N GLY A 205 1.36 -31.07 -43.14
CA GLY A 205 0.21 -30.30 -43.63
C GLY A 205 0.19 -28.83 -43.20
N ARG A 206 1.21 -28.37 -42.46
CA ARG A 206 1.26 -27.03 -41.90
C ARG A 206 1.75 -26.03 -42.93
N ASP A 207 0.91 -25.06 -43.31
CA ASP A 207 1.32 -23.91 -44.12
C ASP A 207 1.74 -22.72 -43.22
N PRO A 208 3.03 -22.34 -43.17
CA PRO A 208 3.48 -21.17 -42.43
C PRO A 208 2.88 -19.86 -42.96
N ALA A 209 2.41 -19.83 -44.21
CA ALA A 209 1.81 -18.67 -44.86
C ALA A 209 0.31 -18.49 -44.57
N ALA A 210 -0.28 -19.31 -43.69
CA ALA A 210 -1.69 -19.26 -43.32
C ALA A 210 -2.08 -18.03 -42.46
N TRP A 211 -1.12 -17.42 -41.75
CA TRP A 211 -1.38 -16.29 -40.85
C TRP A 211 -1.05 -14.94 -41.50
N ARG A 212 -1.85 -14.56 -42.49
CA ARG A 212 -1.72 -13.25 -43.15
C ARG A 212 -2.60 -12.24 -42.44
N ALA A 213 -2.01 -11.10 -42.07
CA ALA A 213 -2.83 -9.94 -41.77
C ALA A 213 -3.58 -9.54 -43.04
N GLY A 214 -4.88 -9.23 -42.94
CA GLY A 214 -5.58 -8.51 -43.99
C GLY A 214 -5.04 -7.07 -44.12
N ASP A 215 -5.72 -6.24 -44.90
CA ASP A 215 -5.30 -4.85 -45.20
C ASP A 215 -5.48 -3.86 -44.02
N ASP A 216 -5.45 -4.32 -42.75
CA ASP A 216 -5.52 -3.42 -41.59
C ASP A 216 -4.12 -2.95 -41.17
N ASP A 217 -3.82 -1.69 -41.48
CA ASP A 217 -2.56 -1.01 -41.18
C ASP A 217 -2.17 -1.00 -39.69
N ARG A 218 -3.11 -1.26 -38.77
CA ARG A 218 -2.84 -1.32 -37.32
C ARG A 218 -2.44 -2.72 -36.86
N VAL A 219 -2.95 -3.76 -37.52
CA VAL A 219 -2.71 -5.17 -37.15
C VAL A 219 -1.52 -5.75 -37.93
N ALA A 220 -1.33 -5.33 -39.18
CA ALA A 220 -0.26 -5.82 -40.05
C ALA A 220 1.16 -5.69 -39.43
N PRO A 221 1.55 -4.58 -38.78
CA PRO A 221 2.87 -4.45 -38.15
C PRO A 221 3.07 -5.42 -36.97
N VAL A 222 2.01 -5.69 -36.21
CA VAL A 222 2.03 -6.63 -35.07
C VAL A 222 2.20 -8.06 -35.56
N VAL A 223 1.44 -8.45 -36.58
CA VAL A 223 1.53 -9.79 -37.19
C VAL A 223 2.93 -10.02 -37.77
N ALA A 224 3.51 -9.03 -38.46
CA ALA A 224 4.88 -9.10 -38.96
C ALA A 224 5.91 -9.30 -37.84
N ARG A 225 5.75 -8.59 -36.71
CA ARG A 225 6.64 -8.76 -35.55
C ARG A 225 6.52 -10.15 -34.91
N LEU A 226 5.31 -10.69 -34.78
CA LEU A 226 5.07 -12.03 -34.26
C LEU A 226 5.70 -13.12 -35.15
N HIS A 227 5.62 -12.97 -36.47
CA HIS A 227 6.33 -13.85 -37.40
C HIS A 227 7.85 -13.81 -37.20
N GLY A 228 8.42 -12.62 -36.99
CA GLY A 228 9.84 -12.47 -36.70
C GLY A 228 10.28 -13.15 -35.39
N LEU A 229 9.49 -13.02 -34.33
CA LEU A 229 9.77 -13.69 -33.04
C LEU A 229 9.60 -15.21 -33.15
N ARG A 230 8.61 -15.68 -33.90
CA ARG A 230 8.42 -17.09 -34.20
C ARG A 230 9.62 -17.68 -34.92
N ALA A 231 10.14 -16.99 -35.93
CA ALA A 231 11.31 -17.44 -36.68
C ALA A 231 12.54 -17.55 -35.76
N ALA A 232 12.79 -16.54 -34.92
CA ALA A 232 13.90 -16.54 -33.97
C ALA A 232 13.83 -17.70 -32.94
N LEU A 233 12.63 -18.08 -32.48
CA LEU A 233 12.48 -19.23 -31.57
C LEU A 233 12.71 -20.56 -32.29
N LEU A 234 12.33 -20.70 -33.56
CA LEU A 234 12.56 -21.94 -34.33
C LEU A 234 14.04 -22.19 -34.67
N GLU A 235 14.89 -21.17 -34.55
CA GLU A 235 16.36 -21.31 -34.66
C GLU A 235 16.99 -21.85 -33.37
N THR A 236 16.21 -22.04 -32.30
CA THR A 236 16.60 -22.68 -31.04
C THR A 236 16.04 -24.12 -30.96
N ASP A 237 16.30 -24.85 -29.87
CA ASP A 237 15.72 -26.19 -29.62
C ASP A 237 14.19 -26.20 -29.36
N ALA A 238 13.49 -25.09 -29.65
CA ALA A 238 12.04 -24.98 -29.46
C ALA A 238 11.27 -25.66 -30.59
N GLU A 239 10.55 -26.73 -30.27
CA GLU A 239 9.72 -27.42 -31.26
C GLU A 239 8.22 -27.15 -31.09
N PRO A 240 7.47 -26.91 -32.21
CA PRO A 240 6.01 -26.88 -32.18
C PRO A 240 5.41 -28.24 -31.78
N ARG A 241 4.39 -28.23 -30.92
CA ARG A 241 3.67 -29.45 -30.52
C ARG A 241 2.40 -29.66 -31.35
N GLU A 242 2.00 -30.90 -31.63
CA GLU A 242 0.69 -31.16 -32.23
C GLU A 242 -0.48 -30.64 -31.37
N PRO A 243 -1.64 -30.30 -31.96
CA PRO A 243 -2.77 -29.71 -31.23
C PRO A 243 -3.30 -30.54 -30.06
N GLN A 244 -3.25 -31.88 -30.16
CA GLN A 244 -3.73 -32.79 -29.11
C GLN A 244 -2.76 -32.88 -27.91
N ALA A 245 -1.53 -32.41 -28.08
CA ALA A 245 -0.55 -32.24 -27.01
C ALA A 245 -0.63 -30.85 -26.34
N ARG A 246 -1.46 -29.93 -26.86
CA ARG A 246 -1.69 -28.57 -26.34
C ARG A 246 -2.95 -28.51 -25.47
N GLY A 247 -2.99 -27.54 -24.57
CA GLY A 247 -4.22 -27.18 -23.85
C GLY A 247 -4.99 -26.06 -24.53
N GLY A 248 -6.10 -25.65 -23.94
CA GLY A 248 -6.80 -24.43 -24.37
C GLY A 248 -6.00 -23.17 -24.04
N VAL A 249 -6.27 -22.06 -24.74
CA VAL A 249 -5.71 -20.75 -24.40
C VAL A 249 -6.81 -19.86 -23.84
N ASP A 250 -6.55 -19.25 -22.69
CA ASP A 250 -7.40 -18.17 -22.18
C ASP A 250 -6.81 -16.83 -22.63
N VAL A 251 -7.64 -16.02 -23.27
CA VAL A 251 -7.23 -14.77 -23.93
C VAL A 251 -7.83 -13.59 -23.19
N ALA A 252 -6.98 -12.70 -22.71
CA ALA A 252 -7.39 -11.39 -22.21
C ALA A 252 -6.74 -10.28 -23.04
N ILE A 253 -7.52 -9.26 -23.38
CA ILE A 253 -7.01 -8.04 -23.99
C ILE A 253 -6.69 -7.06 -22.87
N GLU A 254 -5.41 -6.84 -22.65
CA GLU A 254 -4.95 -5.75 -21.78
C GLU A 254 -5.16 -4.43 -22.48
N ARG A 255 -5.71 -3.47 -21.74
CA ARG A 255 -5.92 -2.13 -22.25
C ARG A 255 -4.66 -1.27 -22.11
N TRP A 256 -3.74 -1.61 -21.19
CA TRP A 256 -2.52 -0.84 -20.93
C TRP A 256 -1.33 -1.67 -20.39
N PRO A 257 -0.19 -1.72 -21.11
CA PRO A 257 -0.09 -1.43 -22.55
C PRO A 257 -1.09 -2.30 -23.34
N THR A 258 -1.54 -1.86 -24.51
CA THR A 258 -2.44 -2.70 -25.33
C THR A 258 -1.71 -3.99 -25.67
N ALA A 259 -2.18 -5.12 -25.14
CA ALA A 259 -1.49 -6.40 -25.24
C ALA A 259 -2.48 -7.56 -25.28
N LEU A 260 -2.09 -8.66 -25.92
CA LEU A 260 -2.75 -9.95 -25.74
C LEU A 260 -2.06 -10.69 -24.60
N ARG A 261 -2.77 -10.91 -23.49
CA ARG A 261 -2.36 -11.84 -22.44
C ARG A 261 -2.92 -13.21 -22.77
N LEU A 262 -2.03 -14.14 -23.06
CA LEU A 262 -2.33 -15.52 -23.38
C LEU A 262 -1.93 -16.40 -22.20
N THR A 263 -2.90 -17.05 -21.58
CA THR A 263 -2.67 -18.03 -20.51
C THR A 263 -2.83 -19.42 -21.10
N LEU A 264 -1.70 -20.11 -21.32
CA LEU A 264 -1.71 -21.48 -21.83
C LEU A 264 -2.17 -22.43 -20.74
N ARG A 265 -3.27 -23.15 -20.96
CA ARG A 265 -3.70 -24.23 -20.09
C ARG A 265 -2.90 -25.49 -20.39
N PRO A 266 -2.70 -26.38 -19.41
CA PRO A 266 -2.15 -27.69 -19.69
C PRO A 266 -3.09 -28.48 -20.61
N ALA A 267 -2.56 -29.53 -21.25
CA ALA A 267 -3.36 -30.38 -22.12
C ALA A 267 -4.59 -30.95 -21.38
N PRO A 268 -5.73 -31.19 -22.05
CA PRO A 268 -7.00 -31.57 -21.39
C PRO A 268 -6.91 -32.77 -20.44
N TRP A 269 -5.93 -33.65 -20.68
CA TRP A 269 -5.67 -34.79 -19.82
C TRP A 269 -5.02 -34.44 -18.47
N ALA A 270 -4.38 -33.29 -18.33
CA ALA A 270 -3.71 -32.89 -17.08
C ALA A 270 -4.72 -32.69 -15.91
N ASP A 271 -5.97 -32.35 -16.23
CA ASP A 271 -7.05 -32.22 -15.23
C ASP A 271 -7.49 -33.58 -14.64
N THR A 272 -7.13 -34.69 -15.30
CA THR A 272 -7.40 -36.05 -14.79
C THR A 272 -6.39 -36.51 -13.73
N LEU A 273 -5.35 -35.71 -13.46
CA LEU A 273 -4.31 -36.02 -12.47
C LEU A 273 -4.76 -35.69 -11.03
N PRO A 274 -4.37 -36.51 -10.04
CA PRO A 274 -4.46 -36.15 -8.62
C PRO A 274 -3.81 -34.79 -8.32
N ALA A 275 -4.36 -34.04 -7.37
CA ALA A 275 -3.93 -32.66 -7.06
C ALA A 275 -2.41 -32.53 -6.78
N TYR A 276 -1.83 -33.50 -6.07
CA TYR A 276 -0.39 -33.53 -5.78
C TYR A 276 0.50 -33.79 -7.01
N GLN A 277 -0.06 -34.35 -8.09
CA GLN A 277 0.63 -34.50 -9.38
C GLN A 277 0.39 -33.30 -10.30
N ARG A 278 -0.64 -32.47 -10.02
CA ARG A 278 -0.92 -31.23 -10.74
C ARG A 278 0.04 -30.09 -10.37
N GLU A 279 0.54 -30.04 -9.13
CA GLU A 279 1.38 -28.96 -8.58
C GLU A 279 2.71 -28.69 -9.34
N GLY A 280 3.12 -29.54 -10.28
CA GLY A 280 4.26 -29.31 -11.19
C GLY A 280 3.89 -29.10 -12.68
N LEU A 281 2.63 -29.31 -13.05
CA LEU A 281 2.09 -29.11 -14.41
C LEU A 281 1.25 -27.83 -14.51
N THR A 282 0.77 -27.33 -13.36
CA THR A 282 0.03 -26.08 -13.23
C THR A 282 0.98 -24.89 -13.10
N VAL A 283 1.76 -24.62 -14.14
CA VAL A 283 2.27 -23.27 -14.33
C VAL A 283 1.62 -22.75 -15.60
N ALA A 284 0.52 -22.04 -15.43
CA ALA A 284 -0.12 -21.35 -16.52
C ALA A 284 0.88 -20.31 -17.04
N HIS A 285 1.44 -20.55 -18.23
CA HIS A 285 2.40 -19.65 -18.82
C HIS A 285 1.62 -18.48 -19.41
N ALA A 286 1.64 -17.35 -18.69
CA ALA A 286 1.08 -16.10 -19.17
C ALA A 286 2.10 -15.43 -20.09
N VAL A 287 1.83 -15.41 -21.39
CA VAL A 287 2.62 -14.65 -22.35
C VAL A 287 1.87 -13.37 -22.67
N VAL A 288 2.52 -12.24 -22.41
CA VAL A 288 2.02 -10.92 -22.80
C VAL A 288 2.63 -10.57 -24.14
N VAL A 289 1.79 -10.33 -25.14
CA VAL A 289 2.19 -9.84 -26.47
C VAL A 289 1.79 -8.38 -26.56
N PRO A 290 2.70 -7.43 -26.29
CA PRO A 290 2.42 -6.02 -26.50
C PRO A 290 2.14 -5.77 -27.97
N LEU A 291 1.05 -5.05 -28.23
CA LEU A 291 0.59 -4.66 -29.56
C LEU A 291 1.16 -3.29 -29.96
N VAL A 292 2.18 -2.82 -29.22
CA VAL A 292 3.00 -1.64 -29.51
C VAL A 292 4.37 -2.12 -30.03
N VAL A 293 4.88 -1.48 -31.07
CA VAL A 293 6.16 -1.84 -31.70
C VAL A 293 7.31 -1.63 -30.71
N GLY A 294 8.08 -2.70 -30.42
CA GLY A 294 9.45 -2.58 -29.91
C GLY A 294 9.76 -3.20 -28.54
N ASP A 295 8.77 -3.61 -27.75
CA ASP A 295 9.04 -4.14 -26.40
C ASP A 295 8.21 -5.40 -26.17
N VAL A 296 8.84 -6.58 -26.25
CA VAL A 296 8.18 -7.87 -25.96
C VAL A 296 8.88 -8.49 -24.77
N ARG A 297 8.21 -8.43 -23.60
CA ARG A 297 8.66 -9.13 -22.40
C ARG A 297 8.05 -10.53 -22.37
N LEU A 298 8.83 -11.52 -22.81
CA LEU A 298 8.51 -12.94 -22.65
C LEU A 298 8.90 -13.36 -21.23
N GLU A 299 8.12 -12.97 -20.22
CA GLU A 299 8.33 -13.42 -18.83
C GLU A 299 7.46 -14.65 -18.55
N GLY A 300 8.06 -15.85 -18.61
CA GLY A 300 7.44 -17.06 -18.10
C GLY A 300 7.81 -17.25 -16.63
N SER A 301 6.82 -17.35 -15.73
CA SER A 301 7.10 -17.87 -14.39
C SER A 301 7.51 -19.34 -14.52
N GLY A 302 8.74 -19.70 -14.13
CA GLY A 302 9.05 -21.08 -13.75
C GLY A 302 9.54 -22.08 -14.81
N ALA A 303 10.00 -21.66 -15.99
CA ALA A 303 10.69 -22.55 -16.92
C ALA A 303 12.11 -22.04 -17.24
N SER A 304 13.13 -22.76 -16.79
CA SER A 304 14.50 -22.62 -17.29
C SER A 304 14.85 -23.86 -18.12
N GLY A 305 15.22 -23.68 -19.39
CA GLY A 305 15.60 -24.75 -20.32
C GLY A 305 14.78 -24.79 -21.62
N PRO A 306 15.00 -25.79 -22.50
CA PRO A 306 14.39 -25.90 -23.84
C PRO A 306 12.85 -25.86 -23.86
N ALA A 307 12.20 -26.35 -22.80
CA ALA A 307 10.75 -26.34 -22.64
C ALA A 307 10.13 -24.93 -22.58
N ALA A 308 10.89 -23.91 -22.18
CA ALA A 308 10.42 -22.53 -22.19
C ALA A 308 10.22 -22.03 -23.63
N GLY A 309 11.12 -22.39 -24.55
CA GLY A 309 11.04 -22.01 -25.95
C GLY A 309 9.80 -22.57 -26.65
N THR A 310 9.46 -23.84 -26.41
CA THR A 310 8.24 -24.49 -26.95
C THR A 310 6.95 -23.81 -26.50
N LEU A 311 6.86 -23.37 -25.24
CA LEU A 311 5.66 -22.71 -24.71
C LEU A 311 5.52 -21.27 -25.23
N LEU A 312 6.63 -20.55 -25.37
CA LEU A 312 6.64 -19.21 -25.99
C LEU A 312 6.25 -19.28 -27.46
N LEU A 313 6.74 -20.30 -28.18
CA LEU A 313 6.39 -20.58 -29.56
C LEU A 313 4.89 -20.85 -29.70
N GLU A 314 4.30 -21.64 -28.80
CA GLU A 314 2.86 -21.93 -28.78
C GLU A 314 2.01 -20.68 -28.55
N ALA A 315 2.40 -19.82 -27.60
CA ALA A 315 1.70 -18.56 -27.36
C ALA A 315 1.74 -17.63 -28.58
N ILE A 316 2.88 -17.54 -29.28
CA ILE A 316 2.99 -16.73 -30.51
C ILE A 316 2.08 -17.27 -31.61
N GLU A 317 2.00 -18.61 -31.76
CA GLU A 317 1.10 -19.23 -32.74
C GLU A 317 -0.38 -18.98 -32.41
N HIS A 318 -0.75 -18.99 -31.13
CA HIS A 318 -2.09 -18.59 -30.70
C HIS A 318 -2.39 -17.10 -30.96
N ALA A 319 -1.43 -16.21 -30.71
CA ALA A 319 -1.58 -14.79 -31.02
C ALA A 319 -1.77 -14.55 -32.53
N LEU A 320 -0.97 -15.23 -33.37
CA LEU A 320 -1.09 -15.19 -34.83
C LEU A 320 -2.47 -15.70 -35.28
N ALA A 321 -2.92 -16.83 -34.74
CA ALA A 321 -4.26 -17.36 -35.01
C ALA A 321 -5.37 -16.36 -34.64
N ILE A 322 -5.34 -15.81 -33.43
CA ILE A 322 -6.35 -14.84 -32.93
C ILE A 322 -6.44 -13.59 -33.80
N LEU A 323 -5.31 -13.11 -34.32
CA LEU A 323 -5.23 -11.87 -35.09
C LEU A 323 -5.53 -12.06 -36.59
N THR A 324 -5.44 -13.27 -37.12
CA THR A 324 -5.48 -13.52 -38.58
C THR A 324 -6.56 -14.48 -39.04
N GLN A 325 -7.11 -15.32 -38.16
CA GLN A 325 -8.06 -16.36 -38.55
C GLN A 325 -9.53 -15.94 -38.34
N PRO A 326 -10.45 -16.25 -39.28
CA PRO A 326 -11.85 -15.82 -39.22
C PRO A 326 -12.62 -16.27 -37.97
N GLU A 327 -12.30 -17.45 -37.43
CA GLU A 327 -12.92 -18.00 -36.23
C GLU A 327 -12.71 -17.14 -34.97
N HIS A 328 -11.71 -16.24 -34.99
CA HIS A 328 -11.39 -15.35 -33.87
C HIS A 328 -11.77 -13.88 -34.12
N GLU A 329 -12.55 -13.61 -35.18
CA GLU A 329 -12.86 -12.25 -35.63
C GLU A 329 -13.52 -11.37 -34.56
N ALA A 330 -14.31 -11.94 -33.64
CA ALA A 330 -14.89 -11.18 -32.53
C ALA A 330 -13.82 -10.59 -31.58
N ILE A 331 -12.75 -11.35 -31.32
CA ILE A 331 -11.62 -10.92 -30.49
C ILE A 331 -10.72 -9.98 -31.31
N ALA A 332 -10.44 -10.30 -32.58
CA ALA A 332 -9.67 -9.45 -33.49
C ALA A 332 -10.31 -8.06 -33.67
N ALA A 333 -11.64 -7.99 -33.84
CA ALA A 333 -12.37 -6.73 -33.93
C ALA A 333 -12.27 -5.89 -32.65
N ARG A 334 -12.21 -6.53 -31.48
CA ARG A 334 -11.99 -5.84 -30.21
C ARG A 334 -10.58 -5.30 -30.11
N VAL A 335 -9.56 -6.06 -30.54
CA VAL A 335 -8.18 -5.57 -30.63
C VAL A 335 -8.06 -4.38 -31.57
N ARG A 336 -8.68 -4.43 -32.76
CA ARG A 336 -8.68 -3.30 -33.72
C ARG A 336 -9.32 -2.05 -33.15
N ARG A 337 -10.43 -2.17 -32.42
CA ARG A 337 -11.04 -1.04 -31.69
C ARG A 337 -10.09 -0.47 -30.64
N GLU A 338 -9.38 -1.33 -29.91
CA GLU A 338 -8.41 -0.84 -28.93
C GLU A 338 -7.22 -0.13 -29.60
N LEU A 339 -6.70 -0.64 -30.72
CA LEU A 339 -5.64 0.03 -31.48
C LEU A 339 -6.11 1.34 -32.16
N ALA A 340 -7.42 1.54 -32.35
CA ALA A 340 -7.98 2.72 -33.01
C ALA A 340 -8.18 3.94 -32.10
N THR A 341 -8.26 3.77 -30.78
CA THR A 341 -8.50 4.91 -29.88
C THR A 341 -7.17 5.64 -29.59
N PRO A 342 -7.08 6.94 -29.90
CA PRO A 342 -5.86 7.72 -29.70
C PRO A 342 -5.39 7.77 -28.24
N MET A 343 -4.07 7.82 -28.02
CA MET A 343 -3.48 7.86 -26.68
C MET A 343 -3.99 9.00 -25.80
N TRP A 344 -4.30 10.17 -26.37
CA TRP A 344 -4.82 11.32 -25.60
C TRP A 344 -6.25 11.10 -25.09
N ARG A 345 -7.13 10.45 -25.86
CA ARG A 345 -8.51 10.14 -25.44
C ARG A 345 -8.50 9.09 -24.33
N ARG A 346 -7.59 8.12 -24.44
CA ARG A 346 -7.34 7.11 -23.40
C ARG A 346 -6.73 7.71 -22.14
N ALA A 347 -5.81 8.68 -22.27
CA ALA A 347 -5.26 9.42 -21.15
C ALA A 347 -6.34 10.23 -20.42
N LEU A 348 -7.28 10.84 -21.17
CA LEU A 348 -8.46 11.47 -20.57
C LEU A 348 -9.36 10.46 -19.86
N GLU A 349 -9.70 9.32 -20.47
CA GLU A 349 -10.49 8.27 -19.81
C GLU A 349 -9.79 7.69 -18.56
N ALA A 350 -8.46 7.56 -18.60
CA ALA A 350 -7.64 7.15 -17.46
C ALA A 350 -7.55 8.22 -16.38
N LEU A 351 -7.54 9.51 -16.73
CA LEU A 351 -7.63 10.61 -15.78
C LEU A 351 -9.02 10.70 -15.15
N HIS A 352 -10.09 10.41 -15.91
CA HIS A 352 -11.45 10.27 -15.36
C HIS A 352 -11.53 9.05 -14.41
N GLY A 353 -11.03 7.89 -14.83
CA GLY A 353 -10.95 6.69 -13.99
C GLY A 353 -10.04 6.85 -12.76
N ALA A 354 -8.96 7.62 -12.87
CA ALA A 354 -8.07 7.97 -11.75
C ALA A 354 -8.71 9.01 -10.82
N ALA A 355 -9.50 9.95 -11.35
CA ALA A 355 -10.33 10.84 -10.55
C ALA A 355 -11.44 10.07 -9.82
N ASP A 356 -12.04 9.06 -10.46
CA ASP A 356 -13.01 8.16 -9.84
C ASP A 356 -12.38 7.22 -8.80
N ALA A 357 -11.14 6.74 -9.04
CA ALA A 357 -10.35 5.98 -8.09
C ALA A 357 -9.85 6.85 -6.91
N ALA A 358 -9.54 8.13 -7.15
CA ALA A 358 -9.19 9.11 -6.13
C ALA A 358 -10.41 9.54 -5.27
N ARG A 359 -11.63 9.41 -5.81
CA ARG A 359 -12.89 9.46 -5.03
C ARG A 359 -13.14 8.21 -4.18
N GLY A 360 -12.17 7.30 -4.10
CA GLY A 360 -12.07 6.17 -3.19
C GLY A 360 -12.63 4.87 -3.77
N GLU A 361 -11.83 3.80 -3.77
CA GLU A 361 -12.27 2.41 -3.94
C GLU A 361 -13.51 2.14 -3.07
N VAL A 362 -14.68 2.08 -3.69
CA VAL A 362 -15.95 1.86 -2.95
C VAL A 362 -16.06 0.40 -2.48
N PHE A 363 -15.32 -0.55 -3.08
CA PHE A 363 -15.43 -1.97 -2.74
C PHE A 363 -14.10 -2.72 -2.92
N ALA A 364 -13.29 -2.79 -1.86
CA ALA A 364 -12.30 -3.86 -1.77
C ALA A 364 -13.05 -5.21 -1.73
N SER A 365 -12.72 -6.08 -2.67
CA SER A 365 -13.42 -7.31 -3.04
C SER A 365 -13.39 -8.39 -1.95
N ASP A 366 -14.26 -8.26 -0.96
CA ASP A 366 -14.61 -9.30 0.00
C ASP A 366 -16.14 -9.36 0.11
N ASP A 367 -16.72 -10.57 0.06
CA ASP A 367 -18.17 -10.81 0.11
C ASP A 367 -18.88 -10.30 1.40
N ARG A 368 -18.13 -9.75 2.37
CA ARG A 368 -18.62 -9.31 3.68
C ARG A 368 -19.10 -7.85 3.67
N GLY A 369 -18.68 -7.01 2.71
CA GLY A 369 -19.11 -5.60 2.55
C GLY A 369 -18.36 -4.57 3.41
N ALA A 370 -18.57 -3.28 3.15
CA ALA A 370 -17.88 -2.15 3.80
C ALA A 370 -18.80 -1.34 4.73
N LEU A 371 -18.26 -0.71 5.77
CA LEU A 371 -19.01 0.21 6.63
C LEU A 371 -19.21 1.56 5.91
N GLY A 372 -20.44 2.06 5.90
CA GLY A 372 -20.80 3.39 5.43
C GLY A 372 -21.82 4.03 6.36
N TRP A 373 -22.33 5.19 5.96
CA TRP A 373 -23.23 6.01 6.78
C TRP A 373 -24.46 6.40 5.99
N ARG A 374 -25.62 6.33 6.64
CA ARG A 374 -26.89 6.77 6.08
C ARG A 374 -27.42 7.96 6.86
N VAL A 375 -27.72 9.02 6.12
CA VAL A 375 -28.20 10.31 6.63
C VAL A 375 -29.68 10.44 6.34
N THR A 376 -30.47 10.81 7.35
CA THR A 376 -31.88 11.16 7.23
C THR A 376 -31.98 12.68 7.27
N ALA A 377 -32.13 13.31 6.11
CA ALA A 377 -32.35 14.74 6.02
C ALA A 377 -33.75 15.12 6.50
N SER A 378 -33.90 16.33 7.03
CA SER A 378 -35.20 16.90 7.37
C SER A 378 -36.04 17.18 6.12
N GLY A 379 -37.36 17.26 6.29
CA GLY A 379 -38.30 17.50 5.19
C GLY A 379 -38.12 18.84 4.48
N ASP A 380 -37.57 19.85 5.16
CA ASP A 380 -37.24 21.17 4.60
C ASP A 380 -35.88 21.22 3.88
N GLY A 381 -35.06 20.16 3.97
CA GLY A 381 -33.75 20.08 3.33
C GLY A 381 -32.62 20.85 4.05
N HIS A 382 -32.91 21.44 5.21
CA HIS A 382 -31.99 22.33 5.95
C HIS A 382 -31.50 21.75 7.29
N GLY A 383 -31.73 20.45 7.52
CA GLY A 383 -31.33 19.75 8.73
C GLY A 383 -31.12 18.25 8.51
N VAL A 384 -30.64 17.57 9.55
CA VAL A 384 -30.54 16.11 9.60
C VAL A 384 -31.21 15.62 10.87
N GLU A 385 -32.18 14.73 10.67
CA GLU A 385 -32.97 14.07 11.70
C GLU A 385 -32.29 12.80 12.23
N GLY A 386 -31.35 12.22 11.47
CA GLY A 386 -30.64 11.03 11.93
C GLY A 386 -29.42 10.64 11.09
N LEU A 387 -28.50 9.96 11.75
CA LEU A 387 -27.31 9.34 11.17
C LEU A 387 -27.22 7.91 11.69
N GLU A 388 -27.08 6.93 10.80
CA GLU A 388 -26.93 5.53 11.18
C GLU A 388 -25.82 4.84 10.37
N PRO A 389 -25.04 3.92 10.99
CA PRO A 389 -24.08 3.12 10.26
C PRO A 389 -24.81 2.06 9.42
N VAL A 390 -24.31 1.83 8.20
CA VAL A 390 -24.84 0.84 7.26
C VAL A 390 -23.73 -0.04 6.71
N LEU A 391 -24.04 -1.31 6.47
CA LEU A 391 -23.22 -2.21 5.69
C LEU A 391 -23.54 -2.02 4.22
N VAL A 392 -22.55 -1.57 3.46
CA VAL A 392 -22.61 -1.31 2.03
C VAL A 392 -22.09 -2.55 1.28
N ARG A 393 -22.91 -3.09 0.38
CA ARG A 393 -22.52 -4.18 -0.52
C ARG A 393 -22.87 -3.85 -1.97
N PRO A 394 -22.15 -4.40 -2.96
CA PRO A 394 -22.58 -4.36 -4.35
C PRO A 394 -23.95 -5.04 -4.51
N ALA A 395 -24.80 -4.49 -5.37
CA ALA A 395 -26.03 -5.17 -5.78
C ALA A 395 -25.70 -6.42 -6.62
N LYS A 396 -26.52 -7.47 -6.50
CA LYS A 396 -26.34 -8.71 -7.29
C LYS A 396 -26.62 -8.52 -8.79
N ARG A 397 -27.23 -7.40 -9.18
CA ARG A 397 -27.56 -7.03 -10.57
C ARG A 397 -27.49 -5.49 -10.70
N GLY A 398 -26.83 -5.00 -11.75
CA GLY A 398 -26.64 -3.57 -12.02
C GLY A 398 -25.56 -2.92 -11.14
N ASP A 399 -25.29 -1.64 -11.39
CA ASP A 399 -24.20 -0.88 -10.75
C ASP A 399 -24.58 -0.25 -9.39
N GLY A 400 -25.62 -0.76 -8.74
CA GLY A 400 -26.17 -0.22 -7.50
C GLY A 400 -25.56 -0.81 -6.21
N VAL A 401 -25.98 -0.27 -5.06
CA VAL A 401 -25.54 -0.73 -3.73
C VAL A 401 -26.71 -1.20 -2.87
N VAL A 402 -26.46 -2.18 -2.00
CA VAL A 402 -27.36 -2.64 -0.95
C VAL A 402 -26.87 -2.12 0.39
N LEU A 403 -27.73 -1.35 1.07
CA LEU A 403 -27.46 -0.76 2.39
C LEU A 403 -28.25 -1.51 3.47
N ARG A 404 -27.56 -2.06 4.47
CA ARG A 404 -28.19 -2.71 5.64
C ARG A 404 -27.82 -1.98 6.93
N SER A 405 -28.79 -1.50 7.71
CA SER A 405 -28.52 -0.84 9.00
C SER A 405 -27.74 -1.73 9.96
N LEU A 406 -26.84 -1.10 10.71
CA LEU A 406 -26.06 -1.70 11.78
C LEU A 406 -26.31 -0.91 13.08
N SER A 407 -25.97 -1.52 14.23
CA SER A 407 -25.98 -0.83 15.52
C SER A 407 -24.64 -0.14 15.77
N ALA A 408 -24.64 1.18 16.00
CA ALA A 408 -23.44 1.94 16.32
C ALA A 408 -22.76 1.45 17.61
N GLN A 409 -23.55 1.08 18.63
CA GLN A 409 -23.05 0.54 19.90
C GLN A 409 -22.28 -0.77 19.70
N THR A 410 -22.83 -1.69 18.89
CA THR A 410 -22.18 -2.97 18.59
C THR A 410 -20.88 -2.78 17.78
N LEU A 411 -20.86 -1.81 16.88
CA LEU A 411 -19.69 -1.54 16.03
C LEU A 411 -18.55 -0.84 16.77
N ALA A 412 -18.84 0.02 17.75
CA ALA A 412 -17.82 0.71 18.54
C ALA A 412 -16.96 -0.26 19.36
N ALA A 413 -17.55 -1.38 19.81
CA ALA A 413 -16.84 -2.46 20.49
C ALA A 413 -15.82 -3.19 19.60
N ASP A 414 -15.99 -3.15 18.27
CA ASP A 414 -15.12 -3.79 17.26
C ASP A 414 -14.63 -2.76 16.22
N HIS A 415 -14.28 -1.54 16.66
CA HIS A 415 -13.85 -0.45 15.77
C HIS A 415 -12.57 -0.76 14.97
N ARG A 416 -11.76 -1.74 15.41
CA ARG A 416 -10.54 -2.18 14.71
C ARG A 416 -10.82 -2.85 13.37
N ARG A 417 -12.04 -3.38 13.19
CA ARG A 417 -12.50 -3.98 11.93
C ARG A 417 -12.70 -2.95 10.80
N TRP A 418 -12.81 -1.67 11.13
CA TRP A 418 -13.15 -0.60 10.17
C TRP A 418 -12.00 0.44 10.13
N PRO A 419 -11.07 0.33 9.18
CA PRO A 419 -9.81 1.07 9.22
C PRO A 419 -9.94 2.56 8.88
N HIS A 420 -11.08 3.02 8.35
CA HIS A 420 -11.26 4.43 7.98
C HIS A 420 -11.29 5.33 9.24
N PRO A 421 -10.48 6.41 9.31
CA PRO A 421 -10.45 7.30 10.46
C PRO A 421 -11.80 7.94 10.78
N GLY A 422 -12.54 8.37 9.76
CA GLY A 422 -13.88 8.94 9.91
C GLY A 422 -14.90 7.97 10.51
N ASP A 423 -14.79 6.67 10.19
CA ASP A 423 -15.69 5.64 10.75
C ASP A 423 -15.49 5.52 12.26
N ARG A 424 -14.24 5.46 12.73
CA ARG A 424 -13.93 5.36 14.17
C ARG A 424 -14.35 6.62 14.92
N ALA A 425 -14.09 7.80 14.36
CA ALA A 425 -14.39 9.07 14.99
C ALA A 425 -15.91 9.27 15.13
N ALA A 426 -16.68 8.99 14.07
CA ALA A 426 -18.15 9.07 14.12
C ALA A 426 -18.76 7.98 15.02
N LEU A 427 -18.24 6.74 15.01
CA LEU A 427 -18.71 5.67 15.91
C LEU A 427 -18.44 6.01 17.39
N GLY A 428 -17.28 6.59 17.71
CA GLY A 428 -16.94 6.99 19.09
C GLY A 428 -17.93 8.01 19.66
N LEU A 429 -18.38 8.97 18.84
CA LEU A 429 -19.37 9.97 19.21
C LEU A 429 -20.79 9.37 19.33
N MET A 430 -21.14 8.44 18.44
CA MET A 430 -22.47 7.82 18.38
C MET A 430 -22.68 6.68 19.40
N ALA A 431 -21.61 6.09 19.93
CA ALA A 431 -21.68 4.94 20.85
C ALA A 431 -22.04 5.29 22.30
N GLY A 432 -22.03 6.57 22.67
CA GLY A 432 -22.29 7.05 24.04
C GLY A 432 -23.69 6.79 24.60
N GLY A 433 -24.60 6.18 23.82
CA GLY A 433 -25.93 5.77 24.27
C GLY A 433 -27.02 6.84 24.13
N PRO A 434 -28.31 6.45 24.27
CA PRO A 434 -29.49 7.25 23.95
C PRO A 434 -29.83 8.35 24.99
N TRP A 435 -28.89 8.71 25.87
CA TRP A 435 -29.13 9.68 26.97
C TRP A 435 -28.70 11.11 26.66
N TYR A 436 -28.41 11.42 25.40
CA TYR A 436 -28.34 12.80 24.94
C TYR A 436 -29.55 13.05 24.03
N GLU A 437 -30.63 13.54 24.62
CA GLU A 437 -31.65 14.30 23.88
C GLU A 437 -30.94 15.54 23.30
N GLY A 438 -30.45 15.44 22.07
CA GLY A 438 -29.76 16.55 21.43
C GLY A 438 -29.17 16.19 20.08
N HIS A 439 -29.30 17.12 19.13
CA HIS A 439 -28.68 17.04 17.81
C HIS A 439 -27.13 17.20 17.85
N GLU A 440 -26.50 17.41 19.01
CA GLU A 440 -25.08 17.75 19.14
C GLU A 440 -24.11 16.60 18.81
N PRO A 441 -24.26 15.37 19.35
CA PRO A 441 -23.44 14.22 18.96
C PRO A 441 -23.58 13.86 17.48
N LEU A 442 -24.79 14.02 16.94
CA LEU A 442 -25.10 13.84 15.52
C LEU A 442 -24.31 14.80 14.62
N ARG A 443 -24.30 16.09 14.98
CA ARG A 443 -23.57 17.13 14.24
C ARG A 443 -22.06 16.95 14.35
N ALA A 444 -21.56 16.63 15.55
CA ALA A 444 -20.16 16.31 15.76
C ALA A 444 -19.73 15.09 14.91
N ALA A 445 -20.56 14.04 14.84
CA ALA A 445 -20.29 12.88 14.00
C ALA A 445 -20.27 13.23 12.51
N LEU A 446 -21.21 14.06 12.02
CA LEU A 446 -21.24 14.51 10.63
C LEU A 446 -20.00 15.31 10.23
N ARG A 447 -19.47 16.18 11.10
CA ARG A 447 -18.18 16.86 10.85
C ARG A 447 -17.04 15.87 10.65
N ARG A 448 -17.05 14.73 11.36
CA ARG A 448 -16.03 13.66 11.19
C ARG A 448 -16.21 12.86 9.90
N LEU A 449 -17.33 13.04 9.20
CA LEU A 449 -17.61 12.41 7.92
C LEU A 449 -17.34 13.32 6.72
N VAL A 450 -16.85 14.56 6.92
CA VAL A 450 -16.39 15.42 5.80
C VAL A 450 -15.32 14.67 4.99
N GLY A 451 -15.51 14.64 3.66
CA GLY A 451 -14.67 13.87 2.73
C GLY A 451 -14.84 12.35 2.79
N HIS A 452 -15.78 11.84 3.57
CA HIS A 452 -15.98 10.40 3.72
C HIS A 452 -16.56 9.79 2.43
N PRO A 453 -15.96 8.71 1.88
CA PRO A 453 -16.33 8.21 0.57
C PRO A 453 -17.68 7.47 0.53
N ARG A 454 -18.23 7.08 1.68
CA ARG A 454 -19.39 6.18 1.81
C ARG A 454 -20.51 6.77 2.67
N VAL A 455 -21.07 7.89 2.25
CA VAL A 455 -22.24 8.52 2.88
C VAL A 455 -23.41 8.53 1.91
N PHE A 456 -24.60 8.19 2.39
CA PHE A 456 -25.80 7.99 1.56
C PHE A 456 -27.02 8.67 2.16
N LEU A 457 -27.88 9.24 1.32
CA LEU A 457 -29.17 9.77 1.77
C LEU A 457 -30.20 8.65 1.97
N ARG A 458 -31.02 8.74 3.02
CA ARG A 458 -32.08 7.76 3.31
C ARG A 458 -33.21 7.79 2.29
N ALA A 459 -33.53 8.98 1.76
CA ALA A 459 -34.67 9.21 0.88
C ALA A 459 -34.61 8.37 -0.41
N ASP A 460 -33.45 8.30 -1.04
CA ASP A 460 -33.25 7.72 -2.38
C ASP A 460 -32.00 6.83 -2.50
N LYS A 461 -31.22 6.68 -1.43
CA LYS A 461 -29.94 5.94 -1.41
C LYS A 461 -28.87 6.56 -2.30
N ALA A 462 -29.04 7.82 -2.72
CA ALA A 462 -28.00 8.55 -3.44
C ALA A 462 -26.75 8.65 -2.55
N ARG A 463 -25.58 8.37 -3.13
CA ARG A 463 -24.31 8.66 -2.49
C ARG A 463 -24.12 10.16 -2.51
N VAL A 464 -23.73 10.73 -1.38
CA VAL A 464 -23.43 12.17 -1.27
C VAL A 464 -22.03 12.38 -0.75
N GLU A 465 -21.38 13.43 -1.25
CA GLU A 465 -20.14 13.92 -0.68
C GLU A 465 -20.44 14.83 0.50
N VAL A 466 -19.90 14.51 1.67
CA VAL A 466 -20.03 15.41 2.83
C VAL A 466 -18.93 16.46 2.74
N ARG A 467 -19.32 17.74 2.68
CA ARG A 467 -18.40 18.87 2.55
C ARG A 467 -18.55 19.81 3.74
N ALA A 468 -17.44 20.34 4.23
CA ALA A 468 -17.51 21.51 5.10
C ALA A 468 -17.81 22.73 4.21
N ALA A 469 -18.74 23.57 4.65
CA ALA A 469 -19.07 24.82 3.97
C ALA A 469 -19.11 25.96 4.99
N GLU A 470 -18.74 27.16 4.54
CA GLU A 470 -18.70 28.37 5.37
C GLU A 470 -19.88 29.24 4.97
N LEU A 471 -20.83 29.45 5.89
CA LEU A 471 -21.88 30.44 5.71
C LEU A 471 -21.32 31.81 6.10
N ALA A 472 -21.22 32.70 5.14
CA ALA A 472 -20.72 34.05 5.36
C ALA A 472 -21.83 35.07 5.30
N GLN A 473 -21.73 36.12 6.13
CA GLN A 473 -22.42 37.36 5.85
C GLN A 473 -21.79 37.96 4.59
N ALA A 474 -22.63 38.40 3.65
CA ALA A 474 -22.20 38.93 2.37
C ALA A 474 -22.89 40.25 2.08
N VAL A 475 -22.22 41.09 1.29
CA VAL A 475 -22.84 42.29 0.69
C VAL A 475 -22.64 42.29 -0.81
N ARG A 476 -23.63 42.81 -1.53
CA ARG A 476 -23.51 43.08 -2.98
C ARG A 476 -24.04 44.46 -3.29
N ALA A 477 -23.57 45.04 -4.40
CA ALA A 477 -24.15 46.29 -4.89
C ALA A 477 -25.61 46.04 -5.31
N GLU A 478 -26.49 46.96 -4.95
CA GLU A 478 -27.87 46.95 -5.42
C GLU A 478 -27.89 47.23 -6.93
N ALA A 479 -28.65 46.44 -7.70
CA ALA A 479 -28.66 46.53 -9.16
C ALA A 479 -29.24 47.86 -9.69
N ASP A 480 -30.20 48.43 -8.97
CA ASP A 480 -30.97 49.61 -9.37
C ASP A 480 -30.72 50.85 -8.48
N GLY A 481 -29.87 50.71 -7.45
CA GLY A 481 -29.58 51.77 -6.46
C GLY A 481 -28.28 52.52 -6.74
N GLU A 482 -28.25 53.83 -6.45
CA GLU A 482 -27.06 54.68 -6.56
C GLU A 482 -26.00 54.33 -5.49
N GLY A 483 -25.36 53.16 -5.62
CA GLY A 483 -24.25 52.74 -4.73
C GLY A 483 -24.67 52.18 -3.37
N ALA A 484 -25.95 51.85 -3.18
CA ALA A 484 -26.43 51.12 -2.01
C ALA A 484 -25.95 49.66 -1.99
N LEU A 485 -25.84 49.08 -0.80
CA LEU A 485 -25.45 47.70 -0.59
C LEU A 485 -26.63 46.88 -0.06
N GLU A 486 -26.84 45.70 -0.62
CA GLU A 486 -27.76 44.71 -0.07
C GLU A 486 -26.98 43.76 0.85
N LEU A 487 -27.42 43.65 2.11
CA LEU A 487 -26.98 42.66 3.08
C LEU A 487 -27.65 41.32 2.79
N GLY A 488 -26.85 40.26 2.77
CA GLY A 488 -27.33 38.91 2.68
C GLY A 488 -26.27 37.96 3.17
N PHE A 489 -26.28 36.77 2.58
CA PHE A 489 -25.38 35.71 2.98
C PHE A 489 -24.86 34.97 1.75
N GLU A 490 -23.73 34.31 1.90
CA GLU A 490 -23.15 33.47 0.86
C GLU A 490 -22.82 32.10 1.43
N LEU A 491 -23.17 31.06 0.68
CA LEU A 491 -22.83 29.66 0.98
C LEU A 491 -22.27 29.01 -0.29
N ASP A 492 -20.99 28.65 -0.30
CA ASP A 492 -20.28 28.08 -1.46
C ASP A 492 -20.52 28.84 -2.78
N GLY A 493 -20.40 30.18 -2.72
CA GLY A 493 -20.58 31.09 -3.86
C GLY A 493 -22.04 31.37 -4.25
N ARG A 494 -23.02 30.82 -3.52
CA ARG A 494 -24.44 31.09 -3.74
C ARG A 494 -24.93 32.17 -2.78
N TRP A 495 -25.51 33.23 -3.34
CA TRP A 495 -26.22 34.24 -2.56
C TRP A 495 -27.50 33.67 -1.93
N LEU A 496 -27.71 33.96 -0.66
CA LEU A 496 -28.88 33.59 0.13
C LEU A 496 -29.44 34.84 0.82
N ASP A 497 -30.76 34.98 0.80
CA ASP A 497 -31.44 36.02 1.57
C ASP A 497 -31.59 35.60 3.05
N ALA A 498 -32.01 36.55 3.89
CA ALA A 498 -32.20 36.30 5.32
C ALA A 498 -33.28 35.25 5.61
N ALA A 499 -34.29 35.09 4.75
CA ALA A 499 -35.35 34.10 4.96
C ALA A 499 -34.82 32.67 4.75
N ALA A 500 -34.05 32.44 3.69
CA ALA A 500 -33.40 31.18 3.40
C ALA A 500 -32.41 30.79 4.52
N VAL A 501 -31.62 31.74 5.00
CA VAL A 501 -30.69 31.48 6.11
C VAL A 501 -31.43 31.23 7.42
N ARG A 502 -32.52 31.94 7.72
CA ARG A 502 -33.30 31.71 8.94
C ARG A 502 -33.88 30.31 9.03
N ALA A 503 -34.36 29.78 7.92
CA ALA A 503 -34.82 28.38 7.84
C ALA A 503 -33.68 27.39 8.15
N MET A 504 -32.46 27.74 7.74
CA MET A 504 -31.27 26.91 7.94
C MET A 504 -30.66 27.01 9.35
N VAL A 505 -30.80 28.16 10.00
CA VAL A 505 -30.11 28.50 11.25
C VAL A 505 -31.10 28.58 12.42
N ALA A 506 -32.15 27.76 12.43
CA ALA A 506 -33.25 27.81 13.41
C ALA A 506 -32.84 27.43 14.86
N ALA A 507 -31.95 28.23 15.47
CA ALA A 507 -31.37 28.16 16.81
C ALA A 507 -30.24 27.14 17.04
N GLN A 508 -29.37 26.89 16.05
CA GLN A 508 -28.31 25.88 16.17
C GLN A 508 -26.95 26.36 15.66
N ASP A 509 -25.88 25.93 16.33
CA ASP A 509 -24.48 26.30 16.01
C ASP A 509 -23.91 25.54 14.79
N VAL A 510 -24.65 24.56 14.26
CA VAL A 510 -24.31 23.84 13.03
C VAL A 510 -25.57 23.61 12.22
N ALA A 511 -25.53 24.03 10.96
CA ALA A 511 -26.57 23.78 9.98
C ALA A 511 -26.12 22.73 8.96
N LEU A 512 -27.09 22.13 8.28
CA LEU A 512 -26.83 21.08 7.29
C LEU A 512 -27.66 21.40 6.05
N TRP A 513 -27.04 21.37 4.88
CA TRP A 513 -27.78 21.63 3.64
C TRP A 513 -27.52 20.50 2.63
N VAL A 514 -28.62 19.92 2.14
CA VAL A 514 -28.55 18.91 1.08
C VAL A 514 -28.57 19.63 -0.27
N ASP A 515 -27.40 19.82 -0.86
CA ASP A 515 -27.24 20.31 -2.22
C ASP A 515 -27.50 19.17 -3.20
N ARG A 516 -28.74 19.09 -3.68
CA ARG A 516 -29.18 18.09 -4.65
C ARG A 516 -28.53 18.24 -6.02
N GLU A 517 -28.15 19.45 -6.40
CA GLU A 517 -27.53 19.72 -7.71
C GLU A 517 -26.07 19.26 -7.72
N ARG A 518 -25.37 19.44 -6.60
CA ARG A 518 -23.96 19.05 -6.43
C ARG A 518 -23.77 17.67 -5.80
N GLU A 519 -24.86 16.94 -5.55
CA GLU A 519 -24.87 15.66 -4.83
C GLU A 519 -24.06 15.71 -3.51
N ALA A 520 -24.21 16.81 -2.77
CA ALA A 520 -23.41 17.09 -1.59
C ALA A 520 -24.27 17.32 -0.34
N LEU A 521 -23.75 16.90 0.81
CA LEU A 521 -24.26 17.28 2.12
C LEU A 521 -23.27 18.29 2.72
N GLN A 522 -23.67 19.56 2.75
CA GLN A 522 -22.87 20.60 3.38
C GLN A 522 -23.06 20.61 4.89
N VAL A 523 -21.94 20.61 5.61
CA VAL A 523 -21.86 20.80 7.06
C VAL A 523 -21.38 22.22 7.31
N ILE A 524 -22.25 23.03 7.89
CA ILE A 524 -22.10 24.47 7.98
C ILE A 524 -21.93 24.85 9.44
N ASP A 525 -20.77 25.38 9.80
CA ASP A 525 -20.58 25.98 11.12
C ASP A 525 -21.19 27.38 11.10
N VAL A 526 -22.14 27.61 12.01
CA VAL A 526 -22.88 28.88 12.08
C VAL A 526 -22.19 29.77 13.10
N ALA A 527 -21.65 30.90 12.65
CA ALA A 527 -21.11 31.90 13.57
C ALA A 527 -22.23 32.54 14.42
N PRO A 528 -22.08 32.65 15.75
CA PRO A 528 -23.07 33.26 16.63
C PRO A 528 -23.49 34.67 16.18
N GLU A 529 -22.55 35.44 15.64
CA GLU A 529 -22.75 36.78 15.10
C GLU A 529 -23.85 36.86 14.02
N LEU A 530 -24.06 35.78 13.25
CA LEU A 530 -25.07 35.76 12.17
C LEU A 530 -26.49 35.88 12.70
N HIS A 531 -26.78 35.41 13.92
CA HIS A 531 -28.09 35.60 14.54
C HIS A 531 -28.40 37.08 14.78
N GLY A 532 -27.39 37.85 15.18
CA GLY A 532 -27.51 39.31 15.34
C GLY A 532 -27.73 40.02 14.01
N VAL A 533 -27.04 39.59 12.96
CA VAL A 533 -27.25 40.12 11.59
C VAL A 533 -28.66 39.82 11.09
N LEU A 534 -29.15 38.59 11.26
CA LEU A 534 -30.52 38.21 10.88
C LEU A 534 -31.57 39.03 11.62
N ALA A 535 -31.38 39.28 12.92
CA ALA A 535 -32.27 40.13 13.70
C ALA A 535 -32.24 41.59 13.24
N ALA A 536 -31.05 42.12 12.93
CA ALA A 536 -30.91 43.47 12.40
C ALA A 536 -31.58 43.64 11.04
N ILE A 537 -31.47 42.65 10.14
CA ILE A 537 -32.16 42.66 8.84
C ILE A 537 -33.68 42.64 9.02
N ASP A 538 -34.22 41.90 9.99
CA ASP A 538 -35.67 41.89 10.27
C ASP A 538 -36.18 43.24 10.77
N GLU A 539 -35.39 43.88 11.63
CA GLU A 539 -35.79 45.12 12.30
C GLU A 539 -35.61 46.34 11.39
N PHE A 540 -34.50 46.41 10.65
CA PHE A 540 -34.07 47.61 9.93
C PHE A 540 -34.03 47.43 8.40
N GLY A 541 -34.24 46.21 7.89
CA GLY A 541 -34.14 45.89 6.48
C GLY A 541 -32.71 45.51 6.04
N ALA A 542 -32.61 44.98 4.82
CA ALA A 542 -31.35 44.49 4.25
C ALA A 542 -30.57 45.54 3.44
N ILE A 543 -31.15 46.71 3.15
CA ILE A 543 -30.51 47.70 2.28
C ILE A 543 -29.75 48.73 3.12
N LEU A 544 -28.45 48.82 2.89
CA LEU A 544 -27.57 49.85 3.45
C LEU A 544 -27.39 50.98 2.44
N PRO A 545 -27.71 52.23 2.82
CA PRO A 545 -27.47 53.38 1.94
C PRO A 545 -25.97 53.67 1.82
N VAL A 546 -25.57 54.43 0.80
CA VAL A 546 -24.14 54.68 0.47
C VAL A 546 -23.38 55.34 1.63
N GLU A 547 -24.04 56.21 2.41
CA GLU A 547 -23.46 56.84 3.60
C GLU A 547 -23.14 55.87 4.74
N ALA A 548 -23.74 54.67 4.75
CA ALA A 548 -23.48 53.64 5.75
C ALA A 548 -22.24 52.79 5.44
N VAL A 549 -21.68 52.88 4.23
CA VAL A 549 -20.53 52.06 3.78
C VAL A 549 -19.31 52.19 4.71
N PRO A 550 -18.87 53.40 5.12
CA PRO A 550 -17.72 53.52 6.02
C PRO A 550 -17.95 52.82 7.38
N GLY A 551 -19.15 52.97 7.95
CA GLY A 551 -19.53 52.32 9.21
C GLY A 551 -19.64 50.80 9.06
N TYR A 552 -20.13 50.32 7.92
CA TYR A 552 -20.16 48.88 7.63
C TYR A 552 -18.75 48.30 7.50
N LEU A 553 -17.80 49.01 6.88
CA LEU A 553 -16.40 48.57 6.78
C LEU A 553 -15.71 48.52 8.16
N GLU A 554 -16.01 49.47 9.04
CA GLU A 554 -15.56 49.43 10.44
C GLU A 554 -16.11 48.20 11.17
N TYR A 555 -17.42 47.93 11.04
CA TYR A 555 -18.03 46.72 11.56
C TYR A 555 -17.39 45.46 10.99
N ALA A 556 -17.28 45.34 9.67
CA ALA A 556 -16.76 44.17 8.95
C ALA A 556 -15.33 43.83 9.39
N THR A 557 -14.46 44.84 9.46
CA THR A 557 -13.08 44.65 9.94
C THR A 557 -13.02 44.25 11.43
N SER A 558 -13.93 44.73 12.27
CA SER A 558 -13.96 44.39 13.71
C SER A 558 -14.43 42.96 14.01
N VAL A 559 -15.27 42.37 13.15
CA VAL A 559 -15.83 41.03 13.35
C VAL A 559 -15.16 39.95 12.49
N SER A 560 -14.26 40.34 11.58
CA SER A 560 -13.72 39.44 10.56
C SER A 560 -12.98 38.20 11.09
N GLY A 561 -12.40 38.25 12.29
CA GLY A 561 -11.76 37.08 12.91
C GLY A 561 -12.75 36.08 13.54
N ARG A 562 -14.01 36.50 13.76
CA ARG A 562 -15.04 35.72 14.47
C ARG A 562 -16.18 35.27 13.58
N SER A 563 -16.49 36.03 12.53
CA SER A 563 -17.58 35.74 11.60
C SER A 563 -17.08 35.77 10.15
N PRO A 564 -17.38 34.73 9.36
CA PRO A 564 -17.12 34.74 7.93
C PRO A 564 -17.81 35.90 7.19
N LEU A 565 -17.04 36.61 6.38
CA LEU A 565 -17.50 37.76 5.60
C LEU A 565 -17.14 37.63 4.12
N ARG A 566 -18.00 38.16 3.25
CA ARG A 566 -17.77 38.32 1.80
C ARG A 566 -18.07 39.75 1.40
N LEU A 567 -17.01 40.48 1.06
CA LEU A 567 -17.09 41.82 0.50
C LEU A 567 -16.85 41.76 -1.02
N PRO A 568 -17.55 42.59 -1.81
CA PRO A 568 -17.25 42.75 -3.23
C PRO A 568 -15.86 43.38 -3.39
N SER A 569 -15.23 43.17 -4.53
CA SER A 569 -13.87 43.65 -4.81
C SER A 569 -13.72 45.17 -4.68
N SER A 570 -14.81 45.94 -4.86
CA SER A 570 -14.85 47.39 -4.65
C SER A 570 -14.68 47.82 -3.19
N LEU A 571 -14.93 46.92 -2.23
CA LEU A 571 -14.92 47.19 -0.79
C LEU A 571 -13.86 46.37 -0.02
N ALA A 572 -13.40 45.25 -0.59
CA ALA A 572 -12.43 44.34 0.04
C ALA A 572 -11.02 44.95 0.20
N GLY A 573 -10.72 46.04 -0.50
CA GLY A 573 -9.41 46.69 -0.46
C GLY A 573 -8.30 45.83 -1.08
N ALA A 574 -7.04 46.22 -0.82
CA ALA A 574 -5.88 45.52 -1.39
C ALA A 574 -5.66 44.14 -0.73
N ALA A 575 -5.31 43.15 -1.54
CA ALA A 575 -4.92 41.83 -1.05
C ALA A 575 -3.50 41.90 -0.44
N VAL A 576 -3.34 41.43 0.79
CA VAL A 576 -2.05 41.29 1.48
C VAL A 576 -1.77 39.82 1.76
N LYS A 577 -0.48 39.47 1.81
CA LYS A 577 -0.06 38.09 2.08
C LYS A 577 -0.35 37.74 3.54
N ALA A 578 -1.06 36.63 3.77
CA ALA A 578 -1.25 36.10 5.12
C ALA A 578 0.08 35.58 5.70
N GLU A 579 0.44 36.07 6.88
CA GLU A 579 1.55 35.54 7.68
C GLU A 579 1.13 34.26 8.41
N ARG A 580 2.08 33.34 8.59
CA ARG A 580 1.83 32.03 9.20
C ARG A 580 2.67 31.77 10.44
N ASP A 581 3.31 32.81 10.96
CA ASP A 581 4.21 32.70 12.09
C ASP A 581 3.43 32.40 13.37
N VAL A 582 3.86 31.34 14.05
CA VAL A 582 3.20 30.82 15.24
C VAL A 582 3.80 31.48 16.48
N THR A 583 2.94 32.10 17.28
CA THR A 583 3.28 32.71 18.56
C THR A 583 2.65 31.89 19.69
N LEU A 584 3.40 31.72 20.79
CA LEU A 584 2.90 31.11 22.01
C LEU A 584 2.25 32.19 22.89
N ARG A 585 0.92 32.23 22.93
CA ARG A 585 0.16 33.07 23.85
C ARG A 585 0.11 32.41 25.23
N LEU A 586 0.39 33.20 26.26
CA LEU A 586 0.56 32.76 27.63
C LEU A 586 -0.34 33.56 28.55
N GLU A 587 -1.02 32.88 29.47
CA GLU A 587 -1.79 33.53 30.54
C GLU A 587 -1.44 32.86 31.87
N ALA A 588 -0.81 33.62 32.77
CA ALA A 588 -0.50 33.16 34.11
C ALA A 588 -1.61 33.56 35.07
N THR A 589 -2.03 32.61 35.92
CA THR A 589 -2.96 32.88 37.02
C THR A 589 -2.21 32.96 38.35
N ALA A 590 -2.78 33.69 39.33
CA ALA A 590 -2.20 33.85 40.67
C ALA A 590 -1.94 32.52 41.40
N GLY A 591 -2.62 31.43 41.02
CA GLY A 591 -2.44 30.09 41.58
C GLY A 591 -1.26 29.28 41.00
N GLY A 592 -0.42 29.88 40.15
CA GLY A 592 0.73 29.19 39.57
C GLY A 592 0.41 28.31 38.35
N ARG A 593 -0.81 28.40 37.82
CA ARG A 593 -1.24 27.74 36.58
C ARG A 593 -0.98 28.66 35.38
N LEU A 594 -0.50 28.08 34.29
CA LEU A 594 -0.23 28.73 33.02
C LEU A 594 -1.13 28.14 31.93
N THR A 595 -1.91 28.97 31.26
CA THR A 595 -2.56 28.63 29.99
C THR A 595 -1.59 28.96 28.86
N ALA A 596 -1.40 28.01 27.95
CA ALA A 596 -0.53 28.14 26.78
C ALA A 596 -1.36 27.84 25.53
N THR A 597 -1.43 28.79 24.59
CA THR A 597 -2.19 28.66 23.35
C THR A 597 -1.31 29.04 22.17
N LEU A 598 -1.23 28.20 21.15
CA LEU A 598 -0.58 28.59 19.90
C LEU A 598 -1.55 29.40 19.05
N VAL A 599 -1.10 30.56 18.59
CA VAL A 599 -1.86 31.48 17.74
C VAL A 599 -1.01 31.89 16.54
N THR A 600 -1.67 32.30 15.47
CA THR A 600 -1.07 32.93 14.30
C THR A 600 -1.51 34.38 14.23
N ARG A 601 -0.76 35.24 13.55
CA ARG A 601 -1.20 36.61 13.25
C ARG A 601 -1.19 36.78 11.74
N PRO A 602 -2.30 36.48 11.04
CA PRO A 602 -2.31 36.50 9.58
C PRO A 602 -2.04 37.87 8.97
N MET A 603 -2.39 38.94 9.67
CA MET A 603 -2.23 40.31 9.19
C MET A 603 -1.45 41.15 10.21
N ALA A 604 -0.50 41.95 9.72
CA ALA A 604 0.26 42.88 10.54
C ALA A 604 -0.68 43.84 11.29
N GLY A 605 -0.49 43.99 12.60
CA GLY A 605 -1.38 44.80 13.46
C GLY A 605 -2.77 44.22 13.71
N GLY A 606 -3.12 43.08 13.09
CA GLY A 606 -4.38 42.37 13.28
C GLY A 606 -4.44 41.53 14.56
N ALA A 607 -5.64 41.00 14.84
CA ALA A 607 -5.86 40.06 15.92
C ALA A 607 -5.09 38.75 15.70
N SER A 608 -4.77 38.05 16.79
CA SER A 608 -4.21 36.70 16.68
C SER A 608 -5.34 35.69 16.51
N GLU A 609 -5.19 34.80 15.53
CA GLU A 609 -6.14 33.76 15.17
C GLU A 609 -5.65 32.38 15.61
N ARG A 610 -6.60 31.47 15.85
CA ARG A 610 -6.26 30.08 16.13
C ARG A 610 -5.86 29.36 14.84
N PRO A 611 -4.75 28.59 14.83
CA PRO A 611 -4.31 27.86 13.65
C PRO A 611 -5.41 26.96 13.11
N GLY A 612 -5.75 27.12 11.82
CA GLY A 612 -6.74 26.30 11.14
C GLY A 612 -8.19 26.49 11.58
N GLN A 613 -8.49 27.49 12.42
CA GLN A 613 -9.85 27.79 12.90
C GLN A 613 -10.28 29.19 12.50
N GLY A 614 -11.60 29.38 12.41
CA GLY A 614 -12.21 30.66 12.06
C GLY A 614 -12.22 30.92 10.54
N PRO A 615 -12.60 32.14 10.13
CA PRO A 615 -12.78 32.48 8.72
C PRO A 615 -11.49 32.36 7.91
N ARG A 616 -11.62 31.86 6.68
CA ARG A 616 -10.49 31.77 5.74
C ARG A 616 -10.04 33.14 5.22
N VAL A 617 -11.00 34.01 4.94
CA VAL A 617 -10.72 35.38 4.47
C VAL A 617 -10.86 36.33 5.64
N LEU A 618 -9.84 37.14 5.89
CA LEU A 618 -9.87 38.19 6.90
C LEU A 618 -9.78 39.57 6.26
N TYR A 619 -10.55 40.51 6.81
CA TYR A 619 -10.53 41.93 6.50
C TYR A 619 -9.97 42.69 7.69
N GLY A 620 -9.11 43.68 7.42
CA GLY A 620 -8.51 44.51 8.44
C GLY A 620 -8.13 45.88 7.90
N ARG A 621 -7.34 46.61 8.67
CA ARG A 621 -6.79 47.91 8.25
C ARG A 621 -5.29 47.97 8.43
N ILE A 622 -4.60 48.48 7.42
CA ILE A 622 -3.18 48.83 7.47
C ILE A 622 -3.07 50.30 7.07
N ASP A 623 -2.44 51.11 7.91
CA ASP A 623 -2.31 52.56 7.71
C ASP A 623 -3.65 53.28 7.47
N GLY A 624 -4.74 52.76 8.05
CA GLY A 624 -6.10 53.30 7.90
C GLY A 624 -6.88 52.76 6.70
N GLU A 625 -6.21 52.15 5.74
CA GLU A 625 -6.82 51.58 4.52
C GLU A 625 -7.35 50.17 4.76
N VAL A 626 -8.49 49.84 4.14
CA VAL A 626 -9.04 48.49 4.20
C VAL A 626 -8.19 47.54 3.35
N VAL A 627 -7.87 46.39 3.91
CA VAL A 627 -7.13 45.31 3.24
C VAL A 627 -7.76 43.97 3.56
N HIS A 628 -7.45 42.95 2.75
CA HIS A 628 -7.84 41.57 3.05
C HIS A 628 -6.69 40.60 2.85
N CYS A 629 -6.75 39.46 3.54
CA CYS A 629 -5.85 38.34 3.32
C CYS A 629 -6.61 37.01 3.32
N GLU A 630 -6.08 36.02 2.60
CA GLU A 630 -6.60 34.65 2.58
C GLU A 630 -5.63 33.73 3.31
N ARG A 631 -6.15 33.01 4.30
CA ARG A 631 -5.40 32.11 5.17
C ARG A 631 -5.25 30.72 4.57
N GLU A 632 -4.06 30.16 4.69
CA GLU A 632 -3.82 28.74 4.39
C GLU A 632 -3.98 27.89 5.66
N LEU A 633 -5.23 27.59 6.03
CA LEU A 633 -5.58 26.93 7.29
C LEU A 633 -4.79 25.63 7.56
N ASP A 634 -4.62 24.77 6.55
CA ASP A 634 -3.86 23.52 6.71
C ASP A 634 -2.36 23.78 6.96
N ALA A 635 -1.80 24.81 6.32
CA ALA A 635 -0.41 25.20 6.52
C ALA A 635 -0.19 25.81 7.92
N GLU A 636 -1.17 26.56 8.44
CA GLU A 636 -1.15 27.04 9.82
C GLU A 636 -1.17 25.88 10.83
N VAL A 637 -2.04 24.88 10.61
CA VAL A 637 -2.11 23.67 11.43
C VAL A 637 -0.76 22.95 11.44
N ALA A 638 -0.16 22.71 10.27
CA ALA A 638 1.14 22.05 10.17
C ALA A 638 2.25 22.84 10.89
N ALA A 639 2.25 24.18 10.76
CA ALA A 639 3.21 25.04 11.46
C ALA A 639 3.02 24.99 12.98
N ALA A 640 1.77 25.02 13.45
CA ALA A 640 1.44 24.95 14.87
C ALA A 640 1.77 23.58 15.47
N GLU A 641 1.53 22.49 14.75
CA GLU A 641 1.93 21.14 15.15
C GLU A 641 3.45 21.01 15.28
N ALA A 642 4.21 21.57 14.34
CA ALA A 642 5.67 21.59 14.40
C ALA A 642 6.18 22.36 15.65
N VAL A 643 5.55 23.49 15.97
CA VAL A 643 5.85 24.24 17.21
C VAL A 643 5.45 23.46 18.45
N ALA A 644 4.26 22.86 18.48
CA ALA A 644 3.78 22.06 19.60
C ALA A 644 4.71 20.85 19.88
N ALA A 645 5.18 20.18 18.83
CA ALA A 645 6.15 19.09 18.95
C ALA A 645 7.49 19.58 19.50
N ARG A 646 7.99 20.72 19.01
CA ARG A 646 9.25 21.33 19.48
C ARG A 646 9.19 21.74 20.96
N LEU A 647 8.02 22.16 21.43
CA LEU A 647 7.76 22.51 22.83
C LEU A 647 7.26 21.33 23.69
N ARG A 648 7.20 20.11 23.12
CA ARG A 648 6.64 18.91 23.79
C ARG A 648 5.22 19.09 24.33
N LEU A 649 4.46 20.00 23.73
CA LEU A 649 3.05 20.21 24.04
C LEU A 649 2.18 19.12 23.40
N ALA A 650 2.62 18.51 22.32
CA ALA A 650 1.94 17.38 21.68
C ALA A 650 1.83 16.12 22.57
N GLU A 651 2.67 16.01 23.60
CA GLU A 651 2.63 14.92 24.59
C GLU A 651 1.53 15.12 25.65
N ARG A 652 0.88 16.31 25.66
CA ARG A 652 -0.14 16.70 26.63
C ARG A 652 -1.51 16.75 25.97
N PRO A 653 -2.56 16.25 26.62
CA PRO A 653 -3.92 16.39 26.11
C PRO A 653 -4.29 17.89 26.08
N PRO A 654 -4.66 18.44 24.91
CA PRO A 654 -5.14 19.81 24.83
C PRO A 654 -6.56 19.92 25.42
N PHE A 655 -6.91 21.05 26.02
CA PHE A 655 -8.29 21.33 26.46
C PHE A 655 -9.15 21.90 25.33
N GLU A 656 -8.49 22.44 24.30
CA GLU A 656 -9.06 22.95 23.06
C GLU A 656 -7.97 22.86 21.97
N PRO A 657 -8.29 22.89 20.66
CA PRO A 657 -7.25 22.70 19.66
C PRO A 657 -6.17 23.79 19.79
N PHE A 658 -4.92 23.33 19.93
CA PHE A 658 -3.73 24.15 20.21
C PHE A 658 -3.75 24.96 21.52
N GLY A 659 -4.52 24.52 22.53
CA GLY A 659 -4.55 25.10 23.87
C GLY A 659 -4.29 24.08 24.98
N TRP A 660 -3.41 24.42 25.93
CA TRP A 660 -3.02 23.59 27.07
C TRP A 660 -3.11 24.34 28.40
N ILE A 661 -3.41 23.59 29.46
CA ILE A 661 -3.34 24.06 30.84
C ILE A 661 -2.17 23.35 31.53
N ILE A 662 -1.24 24.13 32.06
CA ILE A 662 -0.08 23.64 32.81
C ILE A 662 -0.26 24.05 34.26
N THR A 663 -0.49 23.07 35.12
CA THR A 663 -0.81 23.28 36.54
C THR A 663 0.43 23.35 37.42
N GLU A 664 1.52 22.71 37.02
CA GLU A 664 2.77 22.69 37.78
C GLU A 664 3.69 23.82 37.37
N LEU A 665 4.04 24.70 38.33
CA LEU A 665 4.87 25.88 38.06
C LEU A 665 6.24 25.52 37.46
N ASP A 666 6.86 24.42 37.89
CA ASP A 666 8.14 23.96 37.33
C ASP A 666 8.02 23.48 35.89
N GLU A 667 6.85 23.00 35.45
CA GLU A 667 6.60 22.66 34.06
C GLU A 667 6.29 23.91 33.23
N ALA A 668 5.54 24.85 33.81
CA ALA A 668 5.24 26.13 33.18
C ALA A 668 6.53 26.91 32.89
N LEU A 669 7.43 27.00 33.86
CA LEU A 669 8.73 27.66 33.68
C LEU A 669 9.63 26.92 32.70
N ALA A 670 9.57 25.58 32.65
CA ALA A 670 10.29 24.81 31.65
C ALA A 670 9.79 25.09 30.24
N LEU A 671 8.47 25.21 30.02
CA LEU A 671 7.91 25.62 28.74
C LEU A 671 8.45 26.99 28.30
N LEU A 672 8.54 27.97 29.20
CA LEU A 672 9.10 29.28 28.90
C LEU A 672 10.59 29.21 28.53
N ALA A 673 11.35 28.37 29.25
CA ALA A 673 12.76 28.14 28.94
C ALA A 673 12.93 27.50 27.56
N ASP A 674 12.14 26.46 27.26
CA ASP A 674 12.14 25.74 25.98
C ASP A 674 11.73 26.67 24.83
N ALA A 675 10.68 27.49 25.01
CA ALA A 675 10.25 28.47 24.02
C ALA A 675 11.33 29.50 23.71
N ARG A 676 12.03 30.02 24.74
CA ARG A 676 13.16 30.93 24.57
C ARG A 676 14.31 30.28 23.80
N VAL A 677 14.71 29.07 24.19
CA VAL A 677 15.81 28.33 23.53
C VAL A 677 15.47 28.02 22.07
N ALA A 678 14.21 27.68 21.80
CA ALA A 678 13.72 27.43 20.46
C ALA A 678 13.45 28.72 19.65
N GLY A 679 13.58 29.91 20.24
CA GLY A 679 13.29 31.17 19.57
C GLY A 679 11.84 31.32 19.14
N ILE A 680 10.90 30.77 19.92
CA ILE A 680 9.46 30.87 19.65
C ILE A 680 8.96 32.18 20.24
N PRO A 681 8.35 33.07 19.44
CA PRO A 681 7.76 34.29 19.96
C PRO A 681 6.70 33.99 21.02
N THR A 682 6.70 34.77 22.10
CA THR A 682 5.70 34.65 23.18
C THR A 682 4.93 35.95 23.34
N GLU A 683 3.62 35.86 23.51
CA GLU A 683 2.77 37.00 23.90
C GLU A 683 2.02 36.69 25.19
N TRP A 684 1.76 37.70 26.01
CA TRP A 684 1.11 37.53 27.31
C TRP A 684 -0.29 38.13 27.31
N ALA A 685 -1.27 37.33 27.70
CA ALA A 685 -2.59 37.79 28.10
C ALA A 685 -2.58 38.08 29.62
N GLY A 686 -3.09 39.24 30.02
CA GLY A 686 -3.13 39.67 31.42
C GLY A 686 -1.87 40.39 31.93
N GLU A 687 -1.87 40.71 33.22
CA GLU A 687 -0.83 41.52 33.87
C GLU A 687 0.38 40.69 34.34
N ALA A 688 0.16 39.45 34.78
CA ALA A 688 1.22 38.59 35.29
C ALA A 688 2.11 38.08 34.15
N ARG A 689 3.41 38.38 34.21
CA ARG A 689 4.41 37.96 33.21
C ARG A 689 5.53 37.20 33.87
N TRP A 690 5.74 35.96 33.45
CA TRP A 690 6.88 35.16 33.91
C TRP A 690 7.97 35.11 32.86
N ARG A 691 9.22 35.08 33.29
CA ARG A 691 10.38 35.00 32.42
C ARG A 691 11.45 34.10 33.03
N VAL A 692 12.06 33.28 32.19
CA VAL A 692 13.27 32.53 32.55
C VAL A 692 14.47 33.21 31.89
N ALA A 693 15.39 33.75 32.71
CA ALA A 693 16.57 34.47 32.20
C ALA A 693 17.55 33.53 31.48
N GLY A 694 17.65 32.29 31.96
CA GLY A 694 18.52 31.25 31.44
C GLY A 694 18.81 30.20 32.51
N SER A 695 19.88 29.43 32.33
CA SER A 695 20.31 28.40 33.27
C SER A 695 21.68 28.75 33.84
N VAL A 696 21.85 28.52 35.14
CA VAL A 696 23.16 28.56 35.82
C VAL A 696 23.64 27.16 36.12
N GLY A 697 24.94 26.97 35.89
CA GLY A 697 25.64 25.74 36.15
C GLY A 697 26.74 25.85 37.17
N ALA A 698 27.46 24.74 37.36
CA ALA A 698 28.47 24.65 38.41
C ALA A 698 29.71 25.53 38.16
N SER A 699 29.97 25.94 36.92
CA SER A 699 31.00 26.93 36.58
C SER A 699 30.63 28.34 37.01
N ASP A 700 29.34 28.62 37.16
CA ASP A 700 28.82 29.96 37.41
C ASP A 700 28.71 30.25 38.90
N LEU A 701 28.79 29.21 39.74
CA LEU A 701 28.70 29.26 41.19
C LEU A 701 30.06 29.53 41.84
N ARG A 702 30.14 30.64 42.59
CA ARG A 702 31.25 30.91 43.51
C ARG A 702 30.81 30.66 44.95
N ILE A 703 31.63 29.95 45.70
CA ILE A 703 31.38 29.60 47.11
C ILE A 703 32.54 30.10 47.95
N GLU A 704 32.23 30.78 49.03
CA GLU A 704 33.14 31.20 50.08
C GLU A 704 32.79 30.48 51.38
N LEU A 705 33.81 29.93 52.03
CA LEU A 705 33.70 29.35 53.36
C LEU A 705 34.09 30.41 54.38
N THR A 706 33.15 30.81 55.22
CA THR A 706 33.39 31.73 56.34
C THR A 706 33.25 30.99 57.66
N GLY A 707 34.33 30.91 58.45
CA GLY A 707 34.29 30.31 59.79
C GLY A 707 35.65 30.32 60.49
N GLY A 708 35.69 30.88 61.70
CA GLY A 708 36.85 30.94 62.57
C GLY A 708 36.50 30.46 63.98
N GLY A 709 37.08 29.32 64.38
CA GLY A 709 37.13 28.82 65.76
C GLY A 709 36.02 27.83 66.19
N ARG A 710 36.45 26.58 66.47
CA ARG A 710 35.71 25.41 67.02
C ARG A 710 34.34 25.13 66.37
N ASP A 711 34.40 24.33 65.30
CA ASP A 711 33.32 23.48 64.75
C ASP A 711 32.14 24.12 64.00
N TRP A 712 32.28 25.33 63.43
CA TRP A 712 31.24 25.89 62.55
C TRP A 712 31.83 26.53 61.29
N PHE A 713 31.50 25.98 60.12
CA PHE A 713 31.74 26.60 58.81
C PHE A 713 30.41 27.10 58.24
N SER A 714 30.36 28.37 57.84
CA SER A 714 29.24 28.94 57.08
C SER A 714 29.56 28.99 55.58
N LEU A 715 28.68 28.42 54.76
CA LEU A 715 28.76 28.48 53.30
C LEU A 715 28.01 29.72 52.80
N ARG A 716 28.73 30.65 52.17
CA ARG A 716 28.15 31.74 51.39
C ARG A 716 28.54 31.61 49.93
N GLY A 717 27.75 32.17 49.04
CA GLY A 717 28.03 32.10 47.62
C GLY A 717 26.84 32.49 46.75
N ALA A 718 27.10 32.66 45.47
CA ALA A 718 26.10 32.96 44.48
C ALA A 718 26.52 32.44 43.11
N ALA A 719 25.54 32.17 42.25
CA ALA A 719 25.76 31.92 40.84
C ALA A 719 25.39 33.16 40.03
N THR A 720 26.20 33.52 39.04
CA THR A 720 25.98 34.73 38.21
C THR A 720 25.60 34.38 36.78
N LEU A 721 24.51 34.95 36.27
CA LEU A 721 24.04 34.85 34.89
C LEU A 721 23.84 36.26 34.31
N GLY A 722 24.84 36.76 33.58
CA GLY A 722 24.85 38.16 33.16
C GLY A 722 24.85 39.09 34.38
N GLU A 723 23.84 39.95 34.47
CA GLU A 723 23.62 40.85 35.62
C GLU A 723 22.78 40.23 36.74
N VAL A 724 22.26 39.02 36.54
CA VAL A 724 21.42 38.32 37.53
C VAL A 724 22.29 37.50 38.47
N GLU A 725 22.20 37.79 39.77
CA GLU A 725 22.85 37.01 40.83
C GLU A 725 21.83 36.10 41.53
N VAL A 726 22.16 34.82 41.65
CA VAL A 726 21.34 33.80 42.32
C VAL A 726 22.02 33.36 43.62
N PRO A 727 21.54 33.78 44.80
CA PRO A 727 22.16 33.40 46.07
C PRO A 727 22.14 31.89 46.31
N LEU A 728 23.23 31.33 46.86
CA LEU A 728 23.34 29.92 47.20
C LEU A 728 22.20 29.44 48.11
N GLU A 729 21.79 30.26 49.06
CA GLU A 729 20.67 29.93 49.95
C GLU A 729 19.35 29.73 49.18
N ALA A 730 19.09 30.57 48.16
CA ALA A 730 17.90 30.46 47.33
C ALA A 730 17.94 29.17 46.48
N MET A 731 19.12 28.79 45.97
CA MET A 731 19.33 27.52 45.26
C MET A 731 19.09 26.32 46.17
N LEU A 732 19.66 26.31 47.37
CA LEU A 732 19.49 25.23 48.34
C LEU A 732 18.03 25.09 48.79
N ARG A 733 17.32 26.21 48.98
CA ARG A 733 15.87 26.21 49.24
C ARG A 733 15.09 25.57 48.10
N ALA A 734 15.32 25.99 46.85
CA ALA A 734 14.65 25.42 45.69
C ALA A 734 14.90 23.89 45.59
N ILE A 735 16.13 23.44 45.81
CA ILE A 735 16.47 22.01 45.78
C ILE A 735 15.74 21.23 46.89
N ARG A 736 15.62 21.78 48.10
CA ARG A 736 14.86 21.16 49.20
C ARG A 736 13.37 21.02 48.86
N GLU A 737 12.82 22.04 48.22
CA GLU A 737 11.44 22.06 47.73
C GLU A 737 11.25 21.23 46.44
N ARG A 738 12.30 20.53 45.99
CA ARG A 738 12.34 19.74 44.74
C ARG A 738 12.05 20.56 43.49
N ARG A 739 12.30 21.86 43.54
CA ARG A 739 12.16 22.81 42.44
C ARG A 739 13.41 22.86 41.58
N ARG A 740 13.22 23.14 40.30
CA ARG A 740 14.28 23.33 39.29
C ARG A 740 14.63 24.80 39.07
N PHE A 741 13.70 25.69 39.38
CA PHE A 741 13.82 27.12 39.13
C PHE A 741 13.89 27.89 40.44
N VAL A 742 14.70 28.94 40.45
CA VAL A 742 14.82 29.88 41.56
C VAL A 742 14.24 31.22 41.13
N ARG A 743 13.30 31.75 41.91
CA ARG A 743 12.77 33.11 41.70
C ARG A 743 13.81 34.11 42.21
N VAL A 744 14.23 35.02 41.33
CA VAL A 744 15.22 36.07 41.63
C VAL A 744 14.56 37.44 41.76
N ASP A 745 13.44 37.67 41.09
CA ASP A 745 12.65 38.90 41.14
C ASP A 745 11.16 38.59 40.84
N GLU A 746 10.30 39.60 40.85
CA GLU A 746 8.89 39.48 40.46
C GLU A 746 8.78 38.96 39.01
N GLY A 747 8.21 37.77 38.85
CA GLY A 747 8.09 37.10 37.55
C GLY A 747 9.40 36.60 36.94
N LEU A 748 10.58 36.87 37.53
CA LEU A 748 11.87 36.47 36.99
C LEU A 748 12.44 35.23 37.67
N TRP A 749 12.82 34.25 36.85
CA TRP A 749 13.32 32.96 37.28
C TRP A 749 14.64 32.59 36.60
N VAL A 750 15.45 31.80 37.30
CA VAL A 750 16.68 31.18 36.78
C VAL A 750 16.59 29.68 36.96
N GLU A 751 16.92 28.93 35.91
CA GLU A 751 16.97 27.47 35.96
C GLU A 751 18.29 26.98 36.57
N LEU A 752 18.21 26.00 37.47
CA LEU A 752 19.40 25.32 37.98
C LEU A 752 19.71 24.09 37.11
N ASP A 753 20.90 24.06 36.51
CA ASP A 753 21.31 22.94 35.68
C ASP A 753 21.24 21.61 36.47
N ALA A 754 20.99 20.50 35.79
CA ALA A 754 20.83 19.20 36.45
C ALA A 754 22.09 18.71 37.21
N ARG A 755 23.29 19.05 36.74
CA ARG A 755 24.57 18.71 37.39
C ARG A 755 24.78 19.54 38.66
N LEU A 756 24.48 20.84 38.63
CA LEU A 756 24.52 21.76 39.76
C LEU A 756 23.55 21.30 40.84
N ARG A 757 22.28 21.01 40.48
CA ARG A 757 21.30 20.46 41.43
C ARG A 757 21.77 19.17 42.09
N ARG A 758 22.32 18.23 41.31
CA ARG A 758 22.88 16.97 41.85
C ARG A 758 24.04 17.21 42.81
N ARG A 759 24.92 18.17 42.50
CA ARG A 759 26.08 18.51 43.36
C ARG A 759 25.65 19.21 44.66
N LEU A 760 24.61 20.03 44.62
CA LEU A 760 24.12 20.77 45.79
C LEU A 760 23.12 19.96 46.63
N ALA A 761 22.53 18.89 46.10
CA ALA A 761 21.55 18.07 46.83
C ALA A 761 22.05 17.53 48.19
N PRO A 762 23.28 17.01 48.33
CA PRO A 762 23.79 16.58 49.64
C PRO A 762 23.89 17.72 50.64
N VAL A 763 24.29 18.92 50.18
CA VAL A 763 24.42 20.14 51.01
C VAL A 763 23.04 20.68 51.41
N ALA A 764 22.04 20.52 50.55
CA ALA A 764 20.67 20.95 50.82
C ALA A 764 19.97 20.12 51.92
N VAL A 765 20.42 18.88 52.17
CA VAL A 765 19.84 17.95 53.13
C VAL A 765 20.46 18.07 54.53
N SER A 766 21.67 18.62 54.66
CA SER A 766 22.29 18.87 55.98
C SER A 766 21.55 19.98 56.71
N ARG A 767 20.55 19.57 57.51
CA ARG A 767 19.78 20.41 58.43
C ARG A 767 20.69 20.89 59.56
N GLU A 768 21.24 22.08 59.43
CA GLU A 768 21.47 23.02 60.54
C GLU A 768 21.95 24.34 59.95
N GLU A 769 21.05 25.32 59.80
CA GLU A 769 21.35 26.77 59.72
C GLU A 769 22.70 27.20 59.10
N GLY A 770 22.97 26.78 57.86
CA GLY A 770 24.19 27.17 57.16
C GLY A 770 25.48 26.60 57.73
N ARG A 771 25.43 25.60 58.63
CA ARG A 771 26.57 24.91 59.23
C ARG A 771 26.75 23.54 58.59
N VAL A 772 27.90 23.33 57.94
CA VAL A 772 28.32 22.00 57.49
C VAL A 772 29.12 21.34 58.60
N ALA A 773 28.60 20.29 59.23
CA ALA A 773 29.37 19.45 60.13
C ALA A 773 30.53 18.82 59.34
N ALA A 774 31.76 18.92 59.87
CA ALA A 774 32.96 18.38 59.25
C ALA A 774 32.78 16.89 58.93
N VAL A 775 32.78 16.55 57.64
CA VAL A 775 32.89 15.17 57.19
C VAL A 775 34.33 14.72 57.45
N ALA A 776 34.51 13.90 58.48
CA ALA A 776 35.79 13.27 58.77
C ALA A 776 36.06 12.14 57.76
N ALA A 777 37.21 12.25 57.07
CA ALA A 777 38.00 11.25 56.33
C ALA A 777 37.27 10.27 55.40
#